data_AF-A0A958S5D1-F1
#
_entry.id   AF-A0A958S5D1-F1
#
_cell.length_a   1.000
_cell.length_b   1.000
_cell.length_c   1.000
_cell.angle_alpha   90.00
_cell.angle_beta   90.00
_cell.angle_gamma   90.00
#
_symmetry.space_group_name_H-M   'P 1'
#
loop_
_entity.id
_entity.type
_entity.pdbx_description
1 polymer ?
#
loop_
_entity_poly.entity_id
_entity_poly.type
_entity_poly.pdbx_seq_one_letter_code
_entity_poly.pdbx_strand_id
1 'polypeptide(L)'
;MLRFWRFSFLLGCLLHTLAEGSTLEFKADYYTRDLGKNITRAKGNAWVKRDSKEIFADELEIDFSRELVTARGHVHIRDANVDIWCDFANYNMRGDDAVLENATLTIGQVVMTGDIVNRLDRTRYEITEGTYTNCNTDGRRDPDVGACTYDWKAFGSWLSVTIGEYVHIQDALIYANGFPVLYFPYFIFSIKTERQSGVLMPLITFKATLGTGINLPFFWAISEWQDLTIEPTVHTARGLHLGLKYRYNHSNRFEGQANLYLLQRRYTQNRDDPAPDDTSRARTLGLFGEAAVDLRNSVPLGGRAFSRQVIRFVPNPFYMFDYSEDIDNFDGQPSLRSQLFFSWPGDRTLLTAELQHRQSLIIPEDSGVDRGEVSKFPSLGFSLSSTPFLNQYLSYEFDANLTNFYRGGSAFDAVPAALVKGAKLHSDPDPNFHTGDYLRVGRRLKLEPRLVANIPMPDGVQFQPLLRAGTLLYHFDLPASQLIHREYVTLELPASLYFSKTYETGIPGAEKINHVVQPRFIYANNFFQGGNVEADHPFFYSDPTADLSNPRFDQLDLMPQFEYMRFELINRFRRKTDSGVYRFFLLQISEQYNVNLSAQDPQFARKFGPIEILSELEIWRFRGQMQARYQLETTRTSSGAFIRENEWSASLSY
;
A
#
# COMPACT_ATOMS: atom_id res chain seq x y z
N MET A 1 -56.36 -10.69 48.26
CA MET A 1 -57.19 -11.00 47.07
C MET A 1 -56.51 -12.15 46.34
N LEU A 2 -56.58 -13.39 46.83
CA LEU A 2 -57.68 -14.36 46.64
C LEU A 2 -58.19 -14.50 45.20
N ARG A 3 -57.78 -15.63 44.58
CA ARG A 3 -58.57 -16.63 43.84
C ARG A 3 -59.53 -16.17 42.74
N PHE A 4 -59.38 -16.71 41.53
CA PHE A 4 -60.39 -17.47 40.76
C PHE A 4 -59.71 -17.99 39.46
N TRP A 5 -59.14 -19.21 39.49
CA TRP A 5 -59.59 -20.43 38.77
C TRP A 5 -59.70 -20.29 37.23
N ARG A 6 -58.84 -20.92 36.40
CA ARG A 6 -58.65 -22.35 36.06
C ARG A 6 -59.74 -22.95 35.14
N PHE A 7 -59.27 -23.42 33.96
CA PHE A 7 -59.83 -24.45 33.06
C PHE A 7 -61.13 -24.05 32.31
N SER A 8 -61.32 -24.25 31.00
CA SER A 8 -60.62 -25.07 30.02
C SER A 8 -61.24 -24.83 28.62
N PHE A 9 -60.52 -25.28 27.59
CA PHE A 9 -61.02 -25.71 26.26
C PHE A 9 -61.19 -24.69 25.11
N LEU A 10 -60.29 -24.89 24.15
CA LEU A 10 -60.47 -24.93 22.70
C LEU A 10 -60.43 -23.63 21.88
N LEU A 11 -59.56 -23.73 20.87
CA LEU A 11 -59.62 -23.15 19.53
C LEU A 11 -58.91 -21.80 19.34
N GLY A 12 -57.71 -21.86 18.77
CA GLY A 12 -57.06 -20.69 18.16
C GLY A 12 -55.55 -20.78 18.09
N CYS A 13 -55.03 -21.57 17.15
CA CYS A 13 -53.67 -21.44 16.59
C CYS A 13 -52.50 -21.58 17.57
N LEU A 14 -52.32 -22.78 18.12
CA LEU A 14 -50.96 -23.28 18.33
C LEU A 14 -50.48 -23.84 17.01
N LEU A 15 -49.48 -23.16 16.43
CA LEU A 15 -48.61 -23.64 15.37
C LEU A 15 -48.02 -25.00 15.76
N HIS A 16 -48.75 -26.07 15.42
CA HIS A 16 -48.12 -27.30 14.98
C HIS A 16 -47.66 -27.04 13.55
N THR A 17 -46.40 -26.68 13.38
CA THR A 17 -45.66 -27.04 12.18
C THR A 17 -45.66 -28.57 12.13
N LEU A 18 -46.71 -29.13 11.55
CA LEU A 18 -46.66 -30.45 10.95
C LEU A 18 -45.52 -30.38 9.94
N ALA A 19 -44.44 -31.11 10.21
CA ALA A 19 -43.53 -31.51 9.15
C ALA A 19 -44.35 -32.35 8.18
N GLU A 20 -44.93 -31.70 7.17
CA GLU A 20 -45.38 -32.38 5.96
C GLU A 20 -44.17 -33.13 5.44
N GLY A 21 -44.24 -34.47 5.47
CA GLY A 21 -43.26 -35.29 4.75
C GLY A 21 -43.29 -34.85 3.30
N SER A 22 -42.17 -34.31 2.82
CA SER A 22 -42.01 -33.83 1.44
C SER A 22 -42.46 -34.91 0.46
N THR A 23 -43.54 -34.66 -0.27
CA THR A 23 -44.03 -35.61 -1.27
C THR A 23 -43.13 -35.56 -2.49
N LEU A 24 -42.75 -36.73 -3.01
CA LEU A 24 -42.00 -36.84 -4.26
C LEU A 24 -42.93 -36.55 -5.44
N GLU A 25 -42.67 -35.46 -6.15
CA GLU A 25 -43.45 -34.99 -7.30
C GLU A 25 -42.75 -35.36 -8.61
N PHE A 26 -43.50 -35.68 -9.66
CA PHE A 26 -42.93 -35.91 -10.99
C PHE A 26 -43.83 -35.35 -12.11
N LYS A 27 -43.22 -35.01 -13.25
CA LYS A 27 -43.87 -34.55 -14.49
C LYS A 27 -43.13 -35.14 -15.69
N ALA A 28 -43.85 -35.46 -16.76
CA ALA A 28 -43.29 -35.87 -18.04
C ALA A 28 -44.37 -35.81 -19.13
N ASP A 29 -43.96 -35.88 -20.39
CA ASP A 29 -44.87 -35.95 -21.53
C ASP A 29 -45.66 -37.27 -21.53
N TYR A 30 -45.00 -38.38 -21.19
CA TYR A 30 -45.61 -39.70 -21.07
C TYR A 30 -45.09 -40.44 -19.83
N TYR A 31 -45.95 -41.22 -19.16
CA TYR A 31 -45.51 -42.10 -18.08
C TYR A 31 -46.27 -43.43 -18.06
N THR A 32 -45.60 -44.47 -17.56
CA THR A 32 -46.18 -45.78 -17.28
C THR A 32 -45.90 -46.14 -15.83
N ARG A 33 -46.87 -46.76 -15.14
CA ARG A 33 -46.74 -47.12 -13.72
C ARG A 33 -47.00 -48.62 -13.54
N ASP A 34 -46.02 -49.32 -12.97
CA ASP A 34 -46.14 -50.69 -12.50
C ASP A 34 -46.53 -50.67 -11.01
N LEU A 35 -47.82 -50.85 -10.73
CA LEU A 35 -48.37 -50.82 -9.37
C LEU A 35 -47.86 -51.98 -8.50
N GLY A 36 -47.47 -53.12 -9.09
CA GLY A 36 -47.00 -54.28 -8.35
C GLY A 36 -45.58 -54.10 -7.82
N LYS A 37 -44.76 -53.31 -8.52
CA LYS A 37 -43.37 -52.97 -8.13
C LYS A 37 -43.22 -51.57 -7.54
N ASN A 38 -44.28 -50.75 -7.60
CA ASN A 38 -44.25 -49.34 -7.22
C ASN A 38 -43.21 -48.52 -8.01
N ILE A 39 -43.06 -48.85 -9.29
CA ILE A 39 -42.12 -48.21 -10.22
C ILE A 39 -42.90 -47.37 -11.23
N THR A 40 -42.45 -46.14 -11.48
CA THR A 40 -42.97 -45.29 -12.56
C THR A 40 -41.86 -44.98 -13.55
N ARG A 41 -42.11 -45.21 -14.84
CA ARG A 41 -41.24 -44.81 -15.94
C ARG A 41 -41.82 -43.61 -16.64
N ALA A 42 -41.11 -42.49 -16.62
CA ALA A 42 -41.49 -41.22 -17.18
C ALA A 42 -40.55 -40.88 -18.35
N LYS A 43 -41.10 -40.42 -19.48
CA LYS A 43 -40.34 -40.17 -20.71
C LYS A 43 -40.79 -38.87 -21.39
N GLY A 44 -39.82 -38.12 -21.91
CA GLY A 44 -40.03 -36.83 -22.55
C GLY A 44 -40.16 -35.71 -21.52
N ASN A 45 -39.19 -34.79 -21.52
CA ASN A 45 -39.08 -33.68 -20.55
C ASN A 45 -39.36 -34.14 -19.11
N ALA A 46 -38.78 -35.29 -18.74
CA ALA A 46 -39.08 -35.96 -17.49
C ALA A 46 -38.41 -35.21 -16.33
N TRP A 47 -39.18 -34.95 -15.28
CA TRP A 47 -38.79 -34.17 -14.13
C TRP A 47 -39.29 -34.83 -12.86
N VAL A 48 -38.44 -34.88 -11.84
CA VAL A 48 -38.80 -35.30 -10.49
C VAL A 48 -38.26 -34.31 -9.47
N LYS A 49 -39.06 -34.04 -8.43
CA LYS A 49 -38.72 -33.13 -7.35
C LYS A 49 -39.01 -33.72 -5.98
N ARG A 50 -38.10 -33.46 -5.05
CA ARG A 50 -38.31 -33.67 -3.61
C ARG A 50 -37.60 -32.56 -2.85
N ASP A 51 -38.31 -31.89 -1.95
CA ASP A 51 -37.78 -30.73 -1.23
C ASP A 51 -37.22 -29.66 -2.21
N SER A 52 -35.94 -29.32 -2.06
CA SER A 52 -35.19 -28.41 -2.92
C SER A 52 -34.49 -29.09 -4.10
N LYS A 53 -34.59 -30.43 -4.23
CA LYS A 53 -33.86 -31.22 -5.23
C LYS A 53 -34.72 -31.46 -6.45
N GLU A 54 -34.19 -31.16 -7.62
CA GLU A 54 -34.85 -31.35 -8.90
C GLU A 54 -33.95 -32.14 -9.84
N ILE A 55 -34.47 -33.18 -10.47
CA ILE A 55 -33.77 -33.96 -11.50
C ILE A 55 -34.58 -33.88 -12.79
N PHE A 56 -33.93 -33.46 -13.87
CA PHE A 56 -34.46 -33.41 -15.23
C PHE A 56 -33.72 -34.44 -16.09
N ALA A 57 -34.42 -35.13 -17.00
CA ALA A 57 -33.83 -36.06 -17.96
C ALA A 57 -34.77 -36.36 -19.13
N ASP A 58 -34.25 -37.04 -20.15
CA ASP A 58 -35.08 -37.57 -21.24
C ASP A 58 -35.96 -38.75 -20.77
N GLU A 59 -35.42 -39.60 -19.88
CA GLU A 59 -36.12 -40.74 -19.27
C GLU A 59 -35.78 -40.86 -17.77
N LEU A 60 -36.81 -41.05 -16.94
CA LEU A 60 -36.72 -41.32 -15.50
C LEU A 60 -37.42 -42.64 -15.15
N GLU A 61 -36.73 -43.54 -14.46
CA GLU A 61 -37.34 -44.67 -13.76
C GLU A 61 -37.30 -44.40 -12.24
N ILE A 62 -38.47 -44.28 -11.63
CA ILE A 62 -38.65 -43.87 -10.23
C ILE A 62 -39.21 -45.07 -9.45
N ASP A 63 -38.43 -45.62 -8.53
CA ASP A 63 -38.88 -46.60 -7.53
C ASP A 63 -39.32 -45.85 -6.27
N PHE A 64 -40.63 -45.74 -6.06
CA PHE A 64 -41.20 -45.03 -4.91
C PHE A 64 -41.01 -45.77 -3.56
N SER A 65 -40.71 -47.07 -3.59
CA SER A 65 -40.48 -47.85 -2.36
C SER A 65 -39.07 -47.61 -1.81
N ARG A 66 -38.09 -47.44 -2.71
CA ARG A 66 -36.69 -47.17 -2.38
C ARG A 66 -36.33 -45.69 -2.49
N GLU A 67 -37.21 -44.88 -3.07
CA GLU A 67 -36.96 -43.48 -3.45
C GLU A 67 -35.71 -43.34 -4.36
N LEU A 68 -35.51 -44.33 -5.23
CA LEU A 68 -34.40 -44.42 -6.15
C LEU A 68 -34.84 -43.92 -7.53
N VAL A 69 -34.09 -43.00 -8.11
CA VAL A 69 -34.35 -42.41 -9.42
C VAL A 69 -33.20 -42.78 -10.36
N THR A 70 -33.50 -43.56 -11.40
CA THR A 70 -32.58 -43.80 -12.51
C THR A 70 -32.92 -42.86 -13.66
N ALA A 71 -32.02 -41.93 -13.97
CA ALA A 71 -32.18 -40.92 -15.00
C ALA A 71 -31.24 -41.20 -16.18
N ARG A 72 -31.73 -41.04 -17.41
CA ARG A 72 -30.97 -41.27 -18.65
C ARG A 72 -31.21 -40.15 -19.67
N GLY A 73 -30.13 -39.68 -20.27
CA GLY A 73 -30.14 -38.67 -21.34
C GLY A 73 -30.34 -37.25 -20.81
N HIS A 74 -29.39 -36.36 -21.13
CA HIS A 74 -29.38 -34.94 -20.75
C HIS A 74 -29.77 -34.71 -19.29
N VAL A 75 -29.17 -35.47 -18.38
CA VAL A 75 -29.56 -35.44 -16.97
C VAL A 75 -29.04 -34.14 -16.34
N HIS A 76 -29.94 -33.38 -15.73
CA HIS A 76 -29.63 -32.16 -14.99
C HIS A 76 -30.16 -32.25 -13.57
N ILE A 77 -29.28 -32.22 -12.59
CA ILE A 77 -29.60 -32.30 -11.16
C ILE A 77 -29.32 -30.94 -10.53
N ARG A 78 -30.37 -30.33 -9.98
CA ARG A 78 -30.29 -29.09 -9.21
C ARG A 78 -30.50 -29.40 -7.74
N ASP A 79 -29.48 -29.09 -6.94
CA ASP A 79 -29.51 -29.14 -5.49
C ASP A 79 -28.97 -27.82 -4.94
N ALA A 80 -29.37 -27.43 -3.74
CA ALA A 80 -29.28 -26.04 -3.23
C ALA A 80 -27.97 -25.30 -3.55
N ASN A 81 -26.82 -25.98 -3.45
CA ASN A 81 -25.50 -25.40 -3.66
C ASN A 81 -24.69 -26.06 -4.79
N VAL A 82 -25.26 -27.00 -5.55
CA VAL A 82 -24.56 -27.79 -6.57
C VAL A 82 -25.45 -27.97 -7.80
N ASP A 83 -24.90 -27.62 -8.97
CA ASP A 83 -25.51 -27.85 -10.27
C ASP A 83 -24.76 -28.98 -10.99
N ILE A 84 -25.44 -30.04 -11.42
CA ILE A 84 -24.80 -31.23 -12.01
C ILE A 84 -25.43 -31.59 -13.36
N TRP A 85 -24.59 -31.81 -14.36
CA TRP A 85 -24.98 -32.28 -15.69
C TRP A 85 -24.30 -33.63 -15.97
N CYS A 86 -25.03 -34.63 -16.47
CA CYS A 86 -24.47 -35.96 -16.77
C CYS A 86 -25.30 -36.73 -17.81
N ASP A 87 -24.76 -37.83 -18.32
CA ASP A 87 -25.47 -38.70 -19.28
C ASP A 87 -26.40 -39.70 -18.58
N PHE A 88 -25.97 -40.18 -17.41
CA PHE A 88 -26.67 -41.16 -16.58
C PHE A 88 -26.54 -40.79 -15.11
N ALA A 89 -27.63 -40.97 -14.36
CA ALA A 89 -27.61 -40.86 -12.90
C ALA A 89 -28.45 -41.96 -12.26
N ASN A 90 -27.91 -42.62 -11.24
CA ASN A 90 -28.68 -43.45 -10.32
C ASN A 90 -28.64 -42.78 -8.94
N TYR A 91 -29.74 -42.13 -8.57
CA TYR A 91 -29.81 -41.19 -7.45
C TYR A 91 -30.78 -41.67 -6.37
N ASN A 92 -30.30 -41.80 -5.14
CA ASN A 92 -31.11 -42.12 -3.97
C ASN A 92 -31.62 -40.82 -3.32
N MET A 93 -32.90 -40.49 -3.57
CA MET A 93 -33.51 -39.24 -3.10
C MET A 93 -33.66 -39.15 -1.57
N ARG A 94 -33.46 -40.27 -0.85
CA ARG A 94 -33.52 -40.33 0.62
C ARG A 94 -32.15 -40.07 1.26
N GLY A 95 -31.10 -40.70 0.73
CA GLY A 95 -29.74 -40.70 1.28
C GLY A 95 -28.82 -39.64 0.67
N ASP A 96 -29.18 -39.08 -0.48
CA ASP A 96 -28.36 -38.17 -1.30
C ASP A 96 -27.12 -38.81 -1.92
N ASP A 97 -26.98 -40.14 -1.80
CA ASP A 97 -25.99 -40.91 -2.55
C ASP A 97 -26.42 -41.08 -4.01
N ALA A 98 -25.44 -40.97 -4.92
CA ALA A 98 -25.68 -41.13 -6.35
C ALA A 98 -24.43 -41.61 -7.09
N VAL A 99 -24.65 -42.37 -8.16
CA VAL A 99 -23.61 -42.71 -9.14
C VAL A 99 -23.96 -42.02 -10.44
N LEU A 100 -23.02 -41.23 -10.97
CA LEU A 100 -23.18 -40.42 -12.18
C LEU A 100 -22.10 -40.78 -13.19
N GLU A 101 -22.45 -40.82 -14.47
CA GLU A 101 -21.51 -41.08 -15.58
C GLU A 101 -21.36 -39.84 -16.46
N ASN A 102 -20.11 -39.53 -16.86
CA ASN A 102 -19.73 -38.34 -17.63
C ASN A 102 -20.29 -37.05 -17.00
N ALA A 103 -20.01 -36.84 -15.72
CA ALA A 103 -20.61 -35.78 -14.96
C ALA A 103 -19.77 -34.49 -14.93
N THR A 104 -20.45 -33.36 -15.02
CA THR A 104 -19.92 -32.01 -14.78
C THR A 104 -20.64 -31.40 -13.58
N LEU A 105 -19.88 -30.99 -12.57
CA LEU A 105 -20.37 -30.42 -11.31
C LEU A 105 -19.91 -28.97 -11.20
N THR A 106 -20.85 -28.08 -10.88
CA THR A 106 -20.57 -26.66 -10.65
C THR A 106 -20.95 -26.29 -9.21
N ILE A 107 -19.97 -25.76 -8.47
CA ILE A 107 -20.10 -25.34 -7.07
C ILE A 107 -19.55 -23.93 -6.92
N GLY A 108 -20.44 -22.93 -6.84
CA GLY A 108 -20.04 -21.52 -6.80
C GLY A 108 -19.27 -21.10 -8.06
N GLN A 109 -17.97 -20.85 -7.93
CA GLN A 109 -17.07 -20.49 -9.05
C GLN A 109 -16.18 -21.65 -9.51
N VAL A 110 -16.39 -22.85 -8.99
CA VAL A 110 -15.59 -24.04 -9.30
C VAL A 110 -16.38 -24.96 -10.23
N VAL A 111 -15.70 -25.49 -11.24
CA VAL A 111 -16.21 -26.53 -12.14
C VAL A 111 -15.33 -27.77 -12.01
N MET A 112 -15.96 -28.93 -11.88
CA MET A 112 -15.31 -30.23 -11.86
C MET A 112 -15.95 -31.17 -12.86
N THR A 113 -15.16 -32.02 -13.52
CA THR A 113 -15.67 -33.06 -14.42
C THR A 113 -15.11 -34.42 -14.03
N GLY A 114 -15.75 -35.51 -14.44
CA GLY A 114 -15.13 -36.83 -14.44
C GLY A 114 -16.00 -37.93 -15.07
N ASP A 115 -15.35 -39.04 -15.39
CA ASP A 115 -15.97 -40.17 -16.08
C ASP A 115 -17.00 -40.88 -15.18
N ILE A 116 -16.65 -41.08 -13.91
CA ILE A 116 -17.53 -41.63 -12.89
C ILE A 116 -17.48 -40.74 -11.66
N VAL A 117 -18.64 -40.29 -11.20
CA VAL A 117 -18.77 -39.50 -9.98
C VAL A 117 -19.67 -40.23 -9.00
N ASN A 118 -19.07 -40.65 -7.88
CA ASN A 118 -19.78 -41.20 -6.74
C ASN A 118 -20.06 -40.06 -5.76
N ARG A 119 -21.32 -39.62 -5.69
CA ARG A 119 -21.81 -38.78 -4.61
C ARG A 119 -22.06 -39.67 -3.41
N LEU A 120 -21.28 -39.48 -2.34
CA LEU A 120 -21.41 -40.27 -1.11
C LEU A 120 -22.49 -39.73 -0.19
N ASP A 121 -22.65 -38.40 -0.16
CA ASP A 121 -23.68 -37.68 0.57
C ASP A 121 -23.86 -36.25 0.02
N ARG A 122 -24.48 -35.36 0.80
CA ARG A 122 -24.69 -33.96 0.40
C ARG A 122 -23.42 -33.15 0.16
N THR A 123 -22.30 -33.55 0.75
CA THR A 123 -21.05 -32.79 0.82
C THR A 123 -19.85 -33.51 0.23
N ARG A 124 -19.86 -34.84 0.16
CA ARG A 124 -18.71 -35.65 -0.26
C ARG A 124 -18.91 -36.31 -1.61
N TYR A 125 -17.90 -36.19 -2.47
CA TYR A 125 -17.86 -36.75 -3.82
C TYR A 125 -16.51 -37.41 -4.07
N GLU A 126 -16.52 -38.53 -4.78
CA GLU A 126 -15.35 -39.18 -5.36
C GLU A 126 -15.48 -39.17 -6.87
N ILE A 127 -14.44 -38.70 -7.56
CA ILE A 127 -14.43 -38.50 -9.02
C ILE A 127 -13.26 -39.29 -9.59
N THR A 128 -13.53 -40.17 -10.55
CA THR A 128 -12.51 -40.92 -11.29
C THR A 128 -12.18 -40.19 -12.60
N GLU A 129 -10.89 -40.08 -12.93
CA GLU A 129 -10.39 -39.36 -14.12
C GLU A 129 -10.94 -37.92 -14.18
N GLY A 130 -10.76 -37.18 -13.08
CA GLY A 130 -11.42 -35.91 -12.87
C GLY A 130 -10.61 -34.70 -13.30
N THR A 131 -11.31 -33.60 -13.60
CA THR A 131 -10.68 -32.28 -13.75
C THR A 131 -11.27 -31.26 -12.79
N TYR A 132 -10.46 -30.29 -12.37
CA TYR A 132 -10.83 -29.17 -11.51
C TYR A 132 -10.34 -27.84 -12.13
N THR A 133 -11.20 -26.83 -12.17
CA THR A 133 -10.84 -25.45 -12.54
C THR A 133 -11.76 -24.42 -11.86
N ASN A 134 -11.25 -23.20 -11.65
CA ASN A 134 -12.04 -22.05 -11.21
C ASN A 134 -12.30 -21.03 -12.34
N CYS A 135 -11.88 -21.33 -13.56
CA CYS A 135 -12.24 -20.55 -14.73
C CYS A 135 -13.71 -20.81 -15.07
N ASN A 136 -14.59 -19.99 -14.50
CA ASN A 136 -16.02 -20.02 -14.76
C ASN A 136 -16.37 -18.91 -15.77
N THR A 137 -16.58 -19.27 -17.03
CA THR A 137 -17.40 -18.46 -17.92
C THR A 137 -18.85 -18.68 -17.53
N ASP A 138 -19.57 -17.59 -17.31
CA ASP A 138 -21.03 -17.57 -17.14
C ASP A 138 -21.67 -18.62 -18.06
N GLY A 139 -22.15 -19.72 -17.47
CA GLY A 139 -22.61 -20.96 -18.12
C GLY A 139 -23.89 -20.82 -18.94
N ARG A 140 -24.08 -19.66 -19.58
CA ARG A 140 -25.12 -19.38 -20.55
C ARG A 140 -24.46 -19.00 -21.87
N ARG A 141 -23.98 -20.00 -22.65
CA ARG A 141 -24.20 -20.08 -24.12
C ARG A 141 -23.32 -21.03 -24.93
N ASP A 142 -22.36 -21.77 -24.39
CA ASP A 142 -21.52 -22.59 -25.27
C ASP A 142 -21.63 -24.10 -25.03
N PRO A 143 -22.19 -24.87 -25.99
CA PRO A 143 -22.03 -26.32 -26.08
C PRO A 143 -20.55 -26.72 -26.22
N ASP A 144 -19.68 -25.80 -26.64
CA ASP A 144 -18.23 -25.96 -26.61
C ASP A 144 -17.66 -25.46 -25.27
N VAL A 145 -17.89 -26.25 -24.22
CA VAL A 145 -17.18 -26.18 -22.92
C VAL A 145 -15.64 -26.20 -23.08
N GLY A 146 -15.16 -26.49 -24.29
CA GLY A 146 -13.77 -26.38 -24.73
C GLY A 146 -13.11 -25.03 -24.51
N ALA A 147 -13.82 -23.89 -24.52
CA ALA A 147 -13.17 -22.57 -24.48
C ALA A 147 -12.52 -22.19 -23.13
N CYS A 148 -13.04 -22.65 -21.99
CA CYS A 148 -12.44 -22.41 -20.66
C CYS A 148 -11.27 -23.35 -20.32
N THR A 149 -11.12 -24.42 -21.09
CA THR A 149 -10.07 -25.44 -20.93
C THR A 149 -8.65 -24.92 -21.24
N TYR A 150 -8.51 -23.66 -21.67
CA TYR A 150 -7.27 -23.05 -22.16
C TYR A 150 -6.66 -21.98 -21.24
N ASP A 151 -7.20 -21.70 -20.05
CA ASP A 151 -6.44 -20.88 -19.09
C ASP A 151 -5.62 -21.78 -18.20
N TRP A 152 -6.30 -22.52 -17.31
CA TRP A 152 -5.67 -23.57 -16.51
C TRP A 152 -6.68 -24.62 -16.03
N LYS A 153 -6.21 -25.84 -15.78
CA LYS A 153 -6.97 -26.92 -15.10
C LYS A 153 -6.04 -27.88 -14.36
N ALA A 154 -6.53 -28.53 -13.33
CA ALA A 154 -5.87 -29.65 -12.69
C ALA A 154 -6.61 -30.94 -13.04
N PHE A 155 -5.94 -31.87 -13.70
CA PHE A 155 -6.43 -33.22 -13.94
C PHE A 155 -5.89 -34.17 -12.87
N GLY A 156 -6.62 -35.23 -12.51
CA GLY A 156 -6.10 -36.31 -11.68
C GLY A 156 -6.85 -37.62 -11.88
N SER A 157 -6.18 -38.73 -11.58
CA SER A 157 -6.74 -40.09 -11.68
C SER A 157 -7.90 -40.31 -10.70
N TRP A 158 -7.83 -39.67 -9.54
CA TRP A 158 -8.86 -39.71 -8.51
C TRP A 158 -8.93 -38.39 -7.73
N LEU A 159 -10.13 -37.85 -7.58
CA LEU A 159 -10.41 -36.67 -6.78
C LEU A 159 -11.39 -37.00 -5.65
N SER A 160 -11.05 -36.61 -4.41
CA SER A 160 -11.98 -36.60 -3.27
C SER A 160 -12.31 -35.18 -2.90
N VAL A 161 -13.58 -34.82 -3.06
CA VAL A 161 -14.11 -33.48 -2.86
C VAL A 161 -15.00 -33.47 -1.63
N THR A 162 -14.73 -32.55 -0.70
CA THR A 162 -15.62 -32.25 0.42
C THR A 162 -16.03 -30.79 0.37
N ILE A 163 -17.31 -30.53 0.08
CA ILE A 163 -17.87 -29.17 -0.05
C ILE A 163 -17.61 -28.37 1.22
N GLY A 164 -17.08 -27.16 1.07
CA GLY A 164 -16.70 -26.31 2.20
C GLY A 164 -15.40 -26.73 2.87
N GLU A 165 -14.65 -27.68 2.29
CA GLU A 165 -13.34 -28.11 2.74
C GLU A 165 -12.30 -28.16 1.62
N TYR A 166 -11.90 -29.37 1.20
CA TYR A 166 -10.77 -29.60 0.30
C TYR A 166 -11.15 -30.48 -0.89
N VAL A 167 -10.40 -30.30 -1.96
CA VAL A 167 -10.30 -31.21 -3.09
C VAL A 167 -8.92 -31.85 -3.03
N HIS A 168 -8.89 -33.17 -2.83
CA HIS A 168 -7.69 -33.98 -2.85
C HIS A 168 -7.57 -34.62 -4.23
N ILE A 169 -6.45 -34.41 -4.92
CA ILE A 169 -6.20 -34.90 -6.28
C ILE A 169 -4.98 -35.82 -6.23
N GLN A 170 -5.14 -37.07 -6.66
CA GLN A 170 -4.03 -38.01 -6.88
C GLN A 170 -3.54 -37.92 -8.32
N ASP A 171 -2.22 -38.03 -8.51
CA ASP A 171 -1.55 -37.90 -9.80
C ASP A 171 -1.95 -36.62 -10.55
N ALA A 172 -1.91 -35.50 -9.83
CA ALA A 172 -2.36 -34.22 -10.34
C ALA A 172 -1.44 -33.71 -11.46
N LEU A 173 -2.01 -33.48 -12.64
CA LEU A 173 -1.35 -32.86 -13.77
C LEU A 173 -1.96 -31.49 -14.02
N ILE A 174 -1.18 -30.44 -13.79
CA ILE A 174 -1.59 -29.06 -14.00
C ILE A 174 -1.36 -28.70 -15.46
N TYR A 175 -2.42 -28.26 -16.11
CA TYR A 175 -2.41 -27.74 -17.47
C TYR A 175 -2.52 -26.22 -17.41
N ALA A 176 -1.76 -25.55 -18.26
CA ALA A 176 -1.93 -24.14 -18.58
C ALA A 176 -2.02 -24.01 -20.10
N ASN A 177 -3.05 -23.34 -20.62
CA ASN A 177 -3.28 -23.25 -22.06
C ASN A 177 -3.27 -24.60 -22.80
N GLY A 178 -3.86 -25.61 -22.17
CA GLY A 178 -3.94 -26.97 -22.71
C GLY A 178 -2.62 -27.76 -22.66
N PHE A 179 -1.50 -27.15 -22.24
CA PHE A 179 -0.21 -27.83 -22.11
C PHE A 179 0.03 -28.28 -20.66
N PRO A 180 0.44 -29.53 -20.41
CA PRO A 180 0.82 -29.97 -19.08
C PRO A 180 2.12 -29.26 -18.66
N VAL A 181 2.07 -28.52 -17.55
CA VAL A 181 3.21 -27.72 -17.05
C VAL A 181 3.85 -28.33 -15.81
N LEU A 182 3.06 -28.92 -14.91
CA LEU A 182 3.53 -29.45 -13.63
C LEU A 182 2.80 -30.72 -13.25
N TYR A 183 3.54 -31.71 -12.74
CA TYR A 183 3.00 -32.94 -12.15
C TYR A 183 3.23 -32.94 -10.64
N PHE A 184 2.21 -33.35 -9.88
CA PHE A 184 2.28 -33.59 -8.45
C PHE A 184 1.68 -34.97 -8.13
N PRO A 185 2.36 -35.84 -7.36
CA PRO A 185 1.80 -37.14 -6.99
C PRO A 185 0.55 -37.01 -6.10
N TYR A 186 0.46 -35.92 -5.34
CA TYR A 186 -0.68 -35.59 -4.52
C TYR A 186 -0.82 -34.07 -4.41
N PHE A 187 -2.01 -33.56 -4.67
CA PHE A 187 -2.29 -32.14 -4.69
C PHE A 187 -3.58 -31.82 -3.96
N ILE A 188 -3.57 -30.77 -3.14
CA ILE A 188 -4.73 -30.38 -2.33
C ILE A 188 -5.06 -28.94 -2.67
N PHE A 189 -6.31 -28.69 -3.02
CA PHE A 189 -6.87 -27.35 -3.14
C PHE A 189 -7.97 -27.12 -2.11
N SER A 190 -7.98 -25.93 -1.53
CA SER A 190 -9.07 -25.48 -0.68
C SER A 190 -10.22 -24.96 -1.54
N ILE A 191 -11.43 -25.45 -1.27
CA ILE A 191 -12.69 -24.85 -1.75
C ILE A 191 -13.44 -24.14 -0.61
N LYS A 192 -12.75 -23.85 0.50
CA LYS A 192 -13.24 -22.98 1.59
C LYS A 192 -13.28 -21.52 1.16
N THR A 193 -14.24 -20.77 1.70
CA THR A 193 -14.33 -19.30 1.56
C THR A 193 -13.46 -18.54 2.58
N GLU A 194 -12.88 -19.22 3.57
CA GLU A 194 -12.08 -18.65 4.66
C GLU A 194 -10.57 -18.66 4.34
N ARG A 195 -9.79 -17.79 5.00
CA ARG A 195 -8.32 -17.70 4.84
C ARG A 195 -7.64 -19.03 5.24
N GLN A 196 -6.74 -19.56 4.41
CA GLN A 196 -6.07 -20.85 4.64
C GLN A 196 -4.55 -20.75 4.59
N SER A 197 -3.88 -21.73 5.21
CA SER A 197 -2.43 -21.93 5.09
C SER A 197 -2.07 -22.87 3.95
N GLY A 198 -0.94 -22.65 3.28
CA GLY A 198 -0.52 -23.50 2.17
C GLY A 198 0.75 -22.99 1.47
N VAL A 199 1.30 -23.84 0.60
CA VAL A 199 2.41 -23.47 -0.28
C VAL A 199 1.84 -22.61 -1.42
N LEU A 200 2.44 -21.44 -1.66
CA LEU A 200 2.10 -20.58 -2.79
C LEU A 200 2.87 -21.03 -4.03
N MET A 201 2.44 -20.53 -5.19
CA MET A 201 3.10 -20.82 -6.46
C MET A 201 4.59 -20.42 -6.40
N PRO A 202 5.51 -21.31 -6.80
CA PRO A 202 6.92 -20.98 -6.80
C PRO A 202 7.23 -19.89 -7.82
N LEU A 203 8.22 -19.06 -7.52
CA LEU A 203 8.71 -18.02 -8.42
C LEU A 203 10.13 -18.35 -8.87
N ILE A 204 10.38 -18.24 -10.18
CA ILE A 204 11.72 -18.37 -10.76
C ILE A 204 12.19 -16.97 -11.15
N THR A 205 13.37 -16.57 -10.69
CA THR A 205 13.94 -15.25 -10.94
C THR A 205 15.27 -15.38 -11.67
N PHE A 206 15.52 -14.51 -12.64
CA PHE A 206 16.81 -14.42 -13.32
C PHE A 206 17.35 -12.99 -13.16
N LYS A 207 18.41 -12.81 -12.36
CA LYS A 207 19.10 -11.52 -12.19
C LYS A 207 20.59 -11.73 -12.43
N ALA A 208 21.26 -10.83 -13.13
CA ALA A 208 22.69 -10.98 -13.46
C ALA A 208 23.58 -11.12 -12.21
N THR A 209 23.23 -10.42 -11.13
CA THR A 209 23.96 -10.41 -9.85
C THR A 209 23.63 -11.58 -8.93
N LEU A 210 22.42 -12.17 -9.06
CA LEU A 210 21.95 -13.30 -8.24
C LEU A 210 22.04 -14.66 -8.96
N GLY A 211 22.17 -14.64 -10.29
CA GLY A 211 21.97 -15.80 -11.15
C GLY A 211 20.50 -16.22 -11.21
N THR A 212 20.26 -17.53 -11.27
CA THR A 212 18.92 -18.13 -11.26
C THR A 212 18.48 -18.32 -9.81
N GLY A 213 17.28 -17.85 -9.48
CA GLY A 213 16.63 -17.99 -8.18
C GLY A 213 15.38 -18.88 -8.28
N ILE A 214 15.15 -19.73 -7.29
CA ILE A 214 13.88 -20.44 -7.09
C ILE A 214 13.36 -20.12 -5.69
N ASN A 215 12.16 -19.58 -5.62
CA ASN A 215 11.46 -19.23 -4.38
C ASN A 215 10.24 -20.11 -4.21
N LEU A 216 10.00 -20.63 -2.99
CA LEU A 216 8.87 -21.50 -2.66
C LEU A 216 8.14 -20.99 -1.41
N PRO A 217 7.25 -19.99 -1.53
CA PRO A 217 6.61 -19.40 -0.37
C PRO A 217 5.65 -20.35 0.34
N PHE A 218 5.63 -20.31 1.65
CA PHE A 218 4.60 -20.92 2.49
C PHE A 218 3.83 -19.84 3.23
N PHE A 219 2.53 -19.77 2.97
CA PHE A 219 1.62 -18.85 3.64
C PHE A 219 0.97 -19.54 4.85
N TRP A 220 1.04 -18.90 6.01
CA TRP A 220 0.43 -19.35 7.25
C TRP A 220 -0.64 -18.37 7.69
N ALA A 221 -1.91 -18.76 7.54
CA ALA A 221 -3.05 -18.04 8.10
C ALA A 221 -3.14 -18.33 9.61
N ILE A 222 -2.59 -17.45 10.43
CA ILE A 222 -2.54 -17.60 11.89
C ILE A 222 -3.93 -17.33 12.49
N SER A 223 -4.61 -16.29 12.00
CA SER A 223 -5.99 -15.94 12.34
C SER A 223 -6.62 -15.11 11.23
N GLU A 224 -7.90 -14.73 11.35
CA GLU A 224 -8.57 -13.87 10.34
C GLU A 224 -7.83 -12.54 10.09
N TRP A 225 -7.17 -12.01 11.13
CA TRP A 225 -6.51 -10.71 11.12
C TRP A 225 -4.98 -10.78 11.17
N GLN A 226 -4.36 -11.96 11.16
CA GLN A 226 -2.90 -12.14 11.15
C GLN A 226 -2.44 -13.24 10.21
N ASP A 227 -1.32 -13.01 9.53
CA ASP A 227 -0.66 -13.99 8.67
C ASP A 227 0.86 -13.89 8.70
N LEU A 228 1.53 -14.99 8.37
CA LEU A 228 2.97 -15.06 8.15
C LEU A 228 3.25 -15.75 6.81
N THR A 229 4.03 -15.11 5.95
CA THR A 229 4.59 -15.77 4.75
C THR A 229 6.08 -16.06 4.99
N ILE A 230 6.46 -17.33 4.81
CA ILE A 230 7.85 -17.79 4.88
C ILE A 230 8.31 -18.01 3.44
N GLU A 231 9.31 -17.27 2.99
CA GLU A 231 9.77 -17.22 1.60
C GLU A 231 11.22 -17.71 1.50
N PRO A 232 11.46 -19.04 1.47
CA PRO A 232 12.77 -19.58 1.16
C PRO A 232 13.07 -19.39 -0.34
N THR A 233 14.19 -18.75 -0.63
CA THR A 233 14.71 -18.53 -1.99
C THR A 233 16.13 -19.04 -2.09
N VAL A 234 16.43 -19.84 -3.10
CA VAL A 234 17.79 -20.27 -3.40
C VAL A 234 18.24 -19.63 -4.70
N HIS A 235 19.30 -18.83 -4.63
CA HIS A 235 19.96 -18.21 -5.77
C HIS A 235 21.27 -18.95 -6.12
N THR A 236 21.54 -19.17 -7.40
CA THR A 236 22.78 -19.86 -7.83
C THR A 236 24.04 -19.09 -7.47
N ALA A 237 24.03 -17.74 -7.49
CA ALA A 237 25.19 -16.92 -7.15
C ALA A 237 25.25 -16.49 -5.67
N ARG A 238 24.10 -16.30 -5.00
CA ARG A 238 24.03 -15.77 -3.62
C ARG A 238 23.66 -16.80 -2.53
N GLY A 239 23.27 -18.02 -2.90
CA GLY A 239 22.85 -19.04 -1.94
C GLY A 239 21.45 -18.80 -1.39
N LEU A 240 21.21 -19.20 -0.14
CA LEU A 240 19.90 -19.10 0.51
C LEU A 240 19.61 -17.65 0.96
N HIS A 241 18.43 -17.17 0.59
CA HIS A 241 17.73 -15.99 1.12
C HIS A 241 16.43 -16.47 1.75
N LEU A 242 16.13 -16.04 2.98
CA LEU A 242 14.91 -16.40 3.69
C LEU A 242 14.16 -15.13 4.07
N GLY A 243 12.99 -14.92 3.47
CA GLY A 243 12.04 -13.88 3.87
C GLY A 243 11.03 -14.39 4.89
N LEU A 244 10.76 -13.60 5.93
CA LEU A 244 9.69 -13.80 6.89
C LEU A 244 8.83 -12.54 6.90
N LYS A 245 7.64 -12.61 6.33
CA LYS A 245 6.73 -11.47 6.17
C LYS A 245 5.50 -11.67 7.04
N TYR A 246 5.49 -11.04 8.21
CA TYR A 246 4.35 -11.07 9.12
C TYR A 246 3.46 -9.86 8.90
N ARG A 247 2.14 -10.05 8.86
CA ARG A 247 1.16 -8.97 8.72
C ARG A 247 0.05 -9.14 9.73
N TYR A 248 -0.47 -8.01 10.22
CA TYR A 248 -1.66 -7.98 11.04
C TYR A 248 -2.54 -6.78 10.69
N ASN A 249 -3.86 -6.97 10.73
CA ASN A 249 -4.85 -5.91 10.55
C ASN A 249 -6.05 -6.16 11.45
N HIS A 250 -5.99 -5.65 12.66
CA HIS A 250 -7.05 -5.81 13.66
C HIS A 250 -8.12 -4.71 13.55
N SER A 251 -7.74 -3.51 13.09
CA SER A 251 -8.67 -2.40 12.84
C SER A 251 -8.00 -1.31 11.99
N ASN A 252 -8.78 -0.36 11.46
CA ASN A 252 -8.28 0.79 10.69
C ASN A 252 -7.19 1.64 11.39
N ARG A 253 -6.99 1.48 12.71
CA ARG A 253 -5.95 2.20 13.47
C ARG A 253 -4.93 1.26 14.12
N PHE A 254 -5.12 -0.05 13.98
CA PHE A 254 -4.23 -1.08 14.51
C PHE A 254 -3.92 -2.12 13.44
N GLU A 255 -2.89 -1.82 12.67
CA GLU A 255 -2.43 -2.59 11.52
C GLU A 255 -0.92 -2.47 11.40
N GLY A 256 -0.29 -3.42 10.73
CA GLY A 256 1.14 -3.38 10.50
C GLY A 256 1.70 -4.60 9.77
N GLN A 257 2.99 -4.48 9.46
CA GLN A 257 3.78 -5.47 8.77
C GLN A 257 5.17 -5.52 9.40
N ALA A 258 5.69 -6.73 9.57
CA ALA A 258 7.03 -6.99 10.07
C ALA A 258 7.74 -7.96 9.14
N ASN A 259 8.70 -7.45 8.38
CA ASN A 259 9.51 -8.24 7.46
C ASN A 259 10.92 -8.42 8.04
N LEU A 260 11.39 -9.66 8.06
CA LEU A 260 12.76 -10.03 8.38
C LEU A 260 13.33 -10.84 7.22
N TYR A 261 14.49 -10.44 6.72
CA TYR A 261 15.18 -11.13 5.64
C TYR A 261 16.53 -11.60 6.13
N LEU A 262 16.87 -12.86 5.85
CA LEU A 262 18.11 -13.48 6.28
C LEU A 262 18.88 -14.00 5.06
N LEU A 263 20.14 -13.59 4.94
CA LEU A 263 21.03 -13.96 3.84
C LEU A 263 22.09 -14.95 4.32
N GLN A 264 22.37 -15.98 3.52
CA GLN A 264 23.43 -16.94 3.80
C GLN A 264 24.84 -16.30 3.70
N ARG A 265 25.07 -15.47 2.68
CA ARG A 265 26.35 -14.80 2.42
C ARG A 265 26.32 -13.33 2.84
N ARG A 266 27.46 -12.78 3.25
CA ARG A 266 27.63 -11.36 3.63
C ARG A 266 28.15 -10.57 2.46
N TYR A 267 27.90 -9.27 2.37
CA TYR A 267 28.65 -8.40 1.46
C TYR A 267 29.93 -7.91 2.13
N THR A 268 30.99 -7.72 1.36
CA THR A 268 32.13 -6.95 1.85
C THR A 268 31.72 -5.48 1.99
N GLN A 269 32.42 -4.75 2.86
CA GLN A 269 32.27 -3.30 2.97
C GLN A 269 33.25 -2.55 2.06
N ASN A 270 34.00 -3.28 1.22
CA ASN A 270 34.97 -2.71 0.30
C ASN A 270 34.28 -2.33 -1.00
N ARG A 271 34.40 -1.06 -1.41
CA ARG A 271 33.86 -0.56 -2.68
C ARG A 271 34.48 -1.27 -3.89
N ASP A 272 35.76 -1.61 -3.82
CA ASP A 272 36.49 -2.22 -4.95
C ASP A 272 36.17 -3.72 -5.11
N ASP A 273 35.59 -4.35 -4.08
CA ASP A 273 35.22 -5.76 -4.11
C ASP A 273 33.87 -5.98 -3.41
N PRO A 274 32.75 -5.44 -3.92
CA PRO A 274 31.44 -5.50 -3.27
C PRO A 274 30.81 -6.90 -3.36
N ALA A 275 31.56 -7.91 -3.80
CA ALA A 275 31.11 -9.28 -3.91
C ALA A 275 30.75 -9.86 -2.53
N PRO A 276 29.90 -10.89 -2.48
CA PRO A 276 29.63 -11.58 -1.23
C PRO A 276 30.88 -12.31 -0.73
N ASP A 277 31.18 -12.16 0.54
CA ASP A 277 32.24 -12.89 1.22
C ASP A 277 31.81 -14.35 1.48
N ASP A 278 32.66 -15.30 1.07
CA ASP A 278 32.42 -16.75 1.15
C ASP A 278 32.87 -17.34 2.50
N THR A 279 32.58 -16.64 3.60
CA THR A 279 33.09 -17.06 4.92
C THR A 279 32.22 -18.14 5.56
N SER A 280 32.58 -19.40 5.28
CA SER A 280 32.15 -20.60 6.01
C SER A 280 32.54 -20.61 7.51
N ARG A 281 33.24 -19.59 8.03
CA ARG A 281 33.88 -19.61 9.36
C ARG A 281 33.48 -18.51 10.36
N ALA A 282 32.59 -17.57 10.02
CA ALA A 282 32.20 -16.50 10.96
C ALA A 282 30.69 -16.18 10.90
N ARG A 283 29.84 -17.19 11.16
CA ARG A 283 28.38 -17.02 11.13
C ARG A 283 27.86 -16.56 12.50
N THR A 284 27.72 -15.24 12.67
CA THR A 284 27.17 -14.65 13.91
C THR A 284 25.69 -15.01 14.12
N LEU A 285 24.96 -15.42 13.07
CA LEU A 285 23.54 -15.80 13.07
C LEU A 285 23.30 -17.27 12.63
N GLY A 286 24.23 -18.19 12.92
CA GLY A 286 24.01 -19.62 12.67
C GLY A 286 24.10 -20.00 11.19
N LEU A 287 23.00 -20.32 10.50
CA LEU A 287 23.03 -20.62 9.04
C LEU A 287 23.16 -19.36 8.17
N PHE A 288 22.88 -18.18 8.74
CA PHE A 288 22.82 -16.91 8.02
C PHE A 288 24.00 -15.99 8.39
N GLY A 289 24.46 -15.22 7.41
CA GLY A 289 25.51 -14.22 7.52
C GLY A 289 24.99 -12.84 7.86
N GLU A 290 23.89 -12.41 7.23
CA GLU A 290 23.34 -11.05 7.30
C GLU A 290 21.82 -11.05 7.51
N ALA A 291 21.31 -9.94 8.03
CA ALA A 291 19.87 -9.74 8.24
C ALA A 291 19.45 -8.31 7.88
N ALA A 292 18.30 -8.18 7.22
CA ALA A 292 17.62 -6.92 6.97
C ALA A 292 16.22 -6.94 7.57
N VAL A 293 15.72 -5.77 7.93
CA VAL A 293 14.46 -5.59 8.66
C VAL A 293 13.67 -4.44 8.04
N ASP A 294 12.38 -4.64 7.82
CA ASP A 294 11.39 -3.60 7.53
C ASP A 294 10.13 -3.83 8.36
N LEU A 295 9.96 -3.01 9.40
CA LEU A 295 8.79 -3.01 10.27
C LEU A 295 8.00 -1.73 10.04
N ARG A 296 6.69 -1.85 9.86
CA ARG A 296 5.76 -0.73 9.72
C ARG A 296 4.52 -1.02 10.57
N ASN A 297 4.33 -0.26 11.63
CA ASN A 297 3.21 -0.43 12.54
C ASN A 297 2.44 0.88 12.72
N SER A 298 1.12 0.77 12.80
CA SER A 298 0.22 1.82 13.24
C SER A 298 -0.51 1.30 14.48
N VAL A 299 -0.32 1.95 15.63
CA VAL A 299 -0.79 1.46 16.92
C VAL A 299 -1.56 2.57 17.65
N PRO A 300 -2.80 2.32 18.13
CA PRO A 300 -3.54 3.30 18.91
C PRO A 300 -2.97 3.37 20.34
N LEU A 301 -2.82 4.57 20.88
CA LEU A 301 -2.34 4.80 22.26
C LEU A 301 -3.48 5.13 23.24
N GLY A 302 -4.72 5.14 22.75
CA GLY A 302 -5.92 5.54 23.50
C GLY A 302 -6.53 6.84 22.97
N GLY A 303 -7.86 6.92 22.97
CA GLY A 303 -8.59 8.08 22.44
C GLY A 303 -8.29 8.37 20.96
N ARG A 304 -7.82 9.59 20.68
CA ARG A 304 -7.35 10.01 19.34
C ARG A 304 -5.83 9.87 19.16
N ALA A 305 -5.10 9.47 20.20
CA ALA A 305 -3.65 9.34 20.16
C ALA A 305 -3.21 8.06 19.43
N PHE A 306 -2.13 8.15 18.67
CA PHE A 306 -1.59 7.04 17.89
C PHE A 306 -0.07 7.12 17.77
N SER A 307 0.54 5.97 17.50
CA SER A 307 1.94 5.85 17.13
C SER A 307 2.05 5.26 15.72
N ARG A 308 2.92 5.84 14.89
CA ARG A 308 3.38 5.24 13.64
C ARG A 308 4.84 4.90 13.80
N GLN A 309 5.18 3.66 13.52
CA GLN A 309 6.52 3.12 13.73
C GLN A 309 6.99 2.56 12.40
N VAL A 310 8.13 3.02 11.94
CA VAL A 310 8.83 2.52 10.75
C VAL A 310 10.23 2.17 11.21
N ILE A 311 10.62 0.91 11.19
CA ILE A 311 11.98 0.49 11.57
C ILE A 311 12.55 -0.23 10.37
N ARG A 312 13.61 0.35 9.80
CA ARG A 312 14.29 -0.13 8.61
C ARG A 312 15.77 -0.25 8.90
N PHE A 313 16.32 -1.41 8.58
CA PHE A 313 17.73 -1.68 8.73
C PHE A 313 18.17 -2.63 7.64
N VAL A 314 19.30 -2.32 7.02
CA VAL A 314 20.01 -3.23 6.13
C VAL A 314 21.44 -3.40 6.63
N PRO A 315 22.08 -4.54 6.39
CA PRO A 315 23.42 -4.79 6.92
C PRO A 315 24.48 -3.84 6.34
N ASN A 316 24.30 -3.42 5.09
CA ASN A 316 25.20 -2.54 4.34
C ASN A 316 24.46 -1.96 3.11
N PRO A 317 24.98 -0.90 2.47
CA PRO A 317 24.33 -0.32 1.29
C PRO A 317 24.30 -1.25 0.08
N PHE A 318 25.27 -2.17 -0.06
CA PHE A 318 25.33 -3.08 -1.21
C PHE A 318 24.16 -4.07 -1.26
N TYR A 319 23.57 -4.39 -0.10
CA TYR A 319 22.32 -5.14 0.01
C TYR A 319 21.24 -4.60 -0.94
N MET A 320 21.12 -3.27 -1.02
CA MET A 320 20.05 -2.61 -1.76
C MET A 320 20.21 -2.69 -3.29
N PHE A 321 21.36 -3.11 -3.82
CA PHE A 321 21.51 -3.35 -5.26
C PHE A 321 20.79 -4.62 -5.72
N ASP A 322 20.80 -5.64 -4.88
CA ASP A 322 20.28 -6.96 -5.24
C ASP A 322 18.87 -7.21 -4.65
N TYR A 323 18.63 -6.67 -3.45
CA TYR A 323 17.47 -6.94 -2.62
C TYR A 323 16.70 -5.66 -2.24
N SER A 324 16.68 -4.65 -3.13
CA SER A 324 15.88 -3.43 -2.92
C SER A 324 14.40 -3.71 -2.67
N GLU A 325 13.86 -4.75 -3.31
CA GLU A 325 12.46 -5.19 -3.19
C GLU A 325 12.09 -5.72 -1.79
N ASP A 326 13.08 -6.06 -0.95
CA ASP A 326 12.84 -6.52 0.42
C ASP A 326 12.34 -5.36 1.31
N ILE A 327 12.71 -4.12 0.98
CA ILE A 327 12.26 -2.92 1.68
C ILE A 327 11.14 -2.27 0.86
N ASP A 328 9.91 -2.35 1.35
CA ASP A 328 8.75 -1.79 0.64
C ASP A 328 8.90 -0.29 0.35
N ASN A 329 8.51 0.10 -0.86
CA ASN A 329 8.56 1.48 -1.37
C ASN A 329 9.96 2.10 -1.24
N PHE A 330 11.00 1.30 -1.50
CA PHE A 330 12.35 1.82 -1.65
C PHE A 330 12.53 2.42 -3.05
N ASP A 331 12.37 3.74 -3.15
CA ASP A 331 12.47 4.48 -4.42
C ASP A 331 13.92 4.91 -4.73
N GLY A 332 14.91 4.06 -4.45
CA GLY A 332 16.33 4.39 -4.66
C GLY A 332 16.84 5.53 -3.77
N GLN A 333 16.25 5.71 -2.59
CA GLN A 333 16.59 6.79 -1.68
C GLN A 333 18.05 6.65 -1.18
N PRO A 334 18.80 7.76 -1.01
CA PRO A 334 20.18 7.72 -0.57
C PRO A 334 20.35 7.31 0.91
N SER A 335 19.25 7.16 1.64
CA SER A 335 19.26 6.67 3.02
C SER A 335 17.97 5.96 3.42
N LEU A 336 18.10 5.10 4.44
CA LEU A 336 16.97 4.43 5.08
C LEU A 336 16.60 5.14 6.37
N ARG A 337 15.35 5.56 6.47
CA ARG A 337 14.79 6.19 7.66
C ARG A 337 14.08 5.17 8.55
N SER A 338 14.59 5.01 9.76
CA SER A 338 13.88 4.46 10.90
C SER A 338 13.25 5.59 11.72
N GLN A 339 11.96 5.52 12.00
CA GLN A 339 11.19 6.55 12.68
C GLN A 339 10.13 5.97 13.62
N LEU A 340 10.14 6.39 14.87
CA LEU A 340 9.03 6.21 15.80
C LEU A 340 8.36 7.57 15.99
N PHE A 341 7.14 7.70 15.50
CA PHE A 341 6.34 8.90 15.59
C PHE A 341 5.16 8.67 16.52
N PHE A 342 4.89 9.63 17.38
CA PHE A 342 3.78 9.64 18.33
C PHE A 342 3.01 10.94 18.19
N SER A 343 1.69 10.84 18.25
CA SER A 343 0.78 11.97 18.10
C SER A 343 -0.32 11.92 19.14
N TRP A 344 -0.50 13.02 19.87
CA TRP A 344 -1.57 13.23 20.83
C TRP A 344 -2.38 14.48 20.41
N PRO A 345 -3.38 14.30 19.53
CA PRO A 345 -4.25 15.39 19.12
C PRO A 345 -5.30 15.69 20.20
N GLY A 346 -5.36 16.96 20.61
CA GLY A 346 -6.43 17.58 21.39
C GLY A 346 -7.46 18.28 20.49
N ASP A 347 -8.31 19.12 21.08
CA ASP A 347 -9.34 19.84 20.32
C ASP A 347 -8.76 21.03 19.53
N ARG A 348 -7.74 21.67 20.09
CA ARG A 348 -7.02 22.79 19.46
C ARG A 348 -5.50 22.64 19.51
N THR A 349 -4.99 21.64 20.22
CA THR A 349 -3.56 21.41 20.40
C THR A 349 -3.15 20.11 19.74
N LEU A 350 -1.92 20.04 19.25
CA LEU A 350 -1.29 18.82 18.77
C LEU A 350 0.07 18.70 19.44
N LEU A 351 0.25 17.62 20.19
CA LEU A 351 1.57 17.23 20.70
C LEU A 351 2.12 16.11 19.83
N THR A 352 3.38 16.23 19.44
CA THR A 352 4.09 15.19 18.68
C THR A 352 5.41 14.86 19.34
N ALA A 353 5.81 13.60 19.24
CA ALA A 353 7.15 13.15 19.58
C ALA A 353 7.68 12.26 18.46
N GLU A 354 8.95 12.42 18.14
CA GLU A 354 9.62 11.72 17.06
C GLU A 354 11.01 11.27 17.49
N LEU A 355 11.30 10.00 17.24
CA LEU A 355 12.64 9.43 17.31
C LEU A 355 12.97 8.98 15.88
N GLN A 356 13.99 9.55 15.27
CA GLN A 356 14.37 9.27 13.89
C GLN A 356 15.84 8.90 13.82
N HIS A 357 16.14 7.70 13.33
CA HIS A 357 17.48 7.29 12.95
C HIS A 357 17.55 7.16 11.42
N ARG A 358 18.66 7.60 10.84
CA ARG A 358 18.91 7.42 9.41
C ARG A 358 20.20 6.63 9.20
N GLN A 359 20.10 5.64 8.33
CA GLN A 359 21.22 4.86 7.84
C GLN A 359 21.53 5.32 6.41
N SER A 360 22.70 5.89 6.20
CA SER A 360 23.16 6.25 4.86
C SER A 360 23.35 5.00 3.99
N LEU A 361 22.92 5.11 2.74
CA LEU A 361 23.15 4.14 1.67
C LEU A 361 24.14 4.68 0.61
N ILE A 362 24.77 5.83 0.88
CA ILE A 362 25.73 6.44 -0.03
C ILE A 362 27.07 5.69 0.07
N ILE A 363 27.61 5.35 -1.09
CA ILE A 363 28.95 4.74 -1.24
C ILE A 363 29.85 5.77 -1.93
N PRO A 364 30.58 6.62 -1.16
CA PRO A 364 31.58 7.53 -1.71
C PRO A 364 32.60 6.86 -2.62
N GLU A 365 33.08 7.63 -3.59
CA GLU A 365 34.06 7.16 -4.58
C GLU A 365 35.39 6.76 -3.92
N ASP A 366 35.98 7.65 -3.13
CA ASP A 366 37.35 7.49 -2.65
C ASP A 366 37.48 6.84 -1.27
N SER A 367 36.37 6.63 -0.55
CA SER A 367 36.41 6.42 0.91
C SER A 367 35.50 5.33 1.47
N GLY A 368 34.80 4.56 0.62
CA GLY A 368 33.99 3.42 1.07
C GLY A 368 32.54 3.79 1.39
N VAL A 369 31.99 3.34 2.52
CA VAL A 369 30.56 3.54 2.88
C VAL A 369 30.39 4.71 3.84
N ASP A 370 29.59 5.71 3.49
CA ASP A 370 29.20 6.78 4.43
C ASP A 370 28.18 6.22 5.43
N ARG A 371 28.49 6.31 6.73
CA ARG A 371 27.62 5.82 7.81
C ARG A 371 26.99 6.93 8.63
N GLY A 372 27.48 8.15 8.50
CA GLY A 372 27.13 9.23 9.41
C GLY A 372 26.05 10.11 8.81
N GLU A 373 24.77 9.74 8.91
CA GLU A 373 23.68 10.70 8.63
C GLU A 373 23.12 11.29 9.93
N VAL A 374 22.69 12.56 9.87
CA VAL A 374 22.05 13.23 11.00
C VAL A 374 20.71 12.58 11.32
N SER A 375 20.59 12.16 12.57
CA SER A 375 19.42 11.57 13.20
C SER A 375 18.80 12.56 14.20
N LYS A 376 17.53 12.35 14.59
CA LYS A 376 16.80 13.17 15.57
C LYS A 376 16.41 12.31 16.76
N PHE A 377 16.91 12.62 17.95
CA PHE A 377 16.67 11.81 19.14
C PHE A 377 16.76 12.62 20.44
N PRO A 378 15.65 13.11 21.01
CA PRO A 378 14.29 13.18 20.46
C PRO A 378 13.99 14.49 19.70
N SER A 379 12.92 14.49 18.92
CA SER A 379 12.23 15.70 18.41
C SER A 379 10.83 15.78 19.02
N LEU A 380 10.51 16.88 19.68
CA LEU A 380 9.22 17.14 20.33
C LEU A 380 8.56 18.33 19.67
N GLY A 381 7.29 18.20 19.29
CA GLY A 381 6.50 19.26 18.68
C GLY A 381 5.26 19.60 19.49
N PHE A 382 4.92 20.89 19.49
CA PHE A 382 3.66 21.40 20.00
C PHE A 382 3.10 22.39 18.98
N SER A 383 1.85 22.19 18.59
CA SER A 383 1.13 23.09 17.71
C SER A 383 -0.21 23.47 18.33
N LEU A 384 -0.56 24.74 18.26
CA LEU A 384 -1.87 25.27 18.62
C LEU A 384 -2.55 25.76 17.34
N SER A 385 -3.71 25.19 17.04
CA SER A 385 -4.52 25.56 15.88
C SER A 385 -5.12 26.95 16.03
N SER A 386 -5.50 27.53 14.88
CA SER A 386 -6.02 28.89 14.75
C SER A 386 -7.14 29.14 15.75
N THR A 387 -6.86 29.99 16.74
CA THR A 387 -7.81 30.34 17.79
C THR A 387 -8.21 31.80 17.64
N PRO A 388 -9.49 32.09 17.32
CA PRO A 388 -9.94 33.46 17.13
C PRO A 388 -9.95 34.22 18.46
N PHE A 389 -9.58 35.49 18.40
CA PHE A 389 -9.69 36.47 19.47
C PHE A 389 -10.11 37.82 18.87
N LEU A 390 -10.31 38.84 19.72
CA LEU A 390 -10.72 40.19 19.28
C LEU A 390 -11.96 40.16 18.36
N ASN A 391 -13.08 39.63 18.84
CA ASN A 391 -14.33 39.46 18.07
C ASN A 391 -14.16 38.72 16.73
N GLN A 392 -13.25 37.75 16.68
CA GLN A 392 -12.96 36.90 15.51
C GLN A 392 -12.18 37.59 14.38
N TYR A 393 -11.82 38.87 14.49
CA TYR A 393 -11.04 39.57 13.46
C TYR A 393 -9.57 39.13 13.41
N LEU A 394 -9.04 38.59 14.49
CA LEU A 394 -7.69 38.05 14.55
C LEU A 394 -7.75 36.61 15.06
N SER A 395 -6.88 35.75 14.55
CA SER A 395 -6.59 34.45 15.14
C SER A 395 -5.12 34.36 15.48
N TYR A 396 -4.81 33.67 16.58
CA TYR A 396 -3.44 33.33 16.92
C TYR A 396 -3.20 31.83 16.71
N GLU A 397 -1.99 31.51 16.25
CA GLU A 397 -1.46 30.16 16.12
C GLU A 397 -0.08 30.13 16.78
N PHE A 398 0.36 28.94 17.16
CA PHE A 398 1.68 28.80 17.78
C PHE A 398 2.26 27.43 17.46
N ASP A 399 3.50 27.42 16.97
CA ASP A 399 4.29 26.22 16.78
C ASP A 399 5.56 26.28 17.63
N ALA A 400 5.87 25.19 18.33
CA ALA A 400 7.12 24.99 19.02
C ALA A 400 7.72 23.63 18.67
N ASN A 401 9.04 23.58 18.47
CA ASN A 401 9.77 22.34 18.21
C ASN A 401 11.10 22.31 18.94
N LEU A 402 11.31 21.30 19.77
CA LEU A 402 12.60 21.00 20.39
C LEU A 402 13.18 19.77 19.72
N THR A 403 14.31 19.89 19.05
CA THR A 403 15.00 18.77 18.40
C THR A 403 16.41 18.61 18.95
N ASN A 404 16.75 17.41 19.40
CA ASN A 404 18.12 16.99 19.65
C ASN A 404 18.63 16.23 18.43
N PHE A 405 19.62 16.79 17.76
CA PHE A 405 20.31 16.19 16.63
C PHE A 405 21.45 15.33 17.12
N TYR A 406 21.54 14.14 16.56
CA TYR A 406 22.57 13.16 16.89
C TYR A 406 23.10 12.55 15.59
N ARG A 407 24.40 12.27 15.53
CA ARG A 407 25.04 11.58 14.43
C ARG A 407 25.90 10.47 15.02
N GLY A 408 25.67 9.23 14.60
CA GLY A 408 26.48 8.09 14.98
C GLY A 408 27.39 7.67 13.82
N GLY A 409 28.64 7.33 14.11
CA GLY A 409 29.59 6.85 13.12
C GLY A 409 30.35 7.95 12.36
N SER A 410 31.27 7.51 11.50
CA SER A 410 32.10 8.35 10.66
C SER A 410 31.33 8.87 9.46
N ALA A 411 31.65 10.11 9.04
CA ALA A 411 31.12 10.71 7.84
C ALA A 411 32.23 11.31 6.99
N PHE A 412 31.93 11.54 5.72
CA PHE A 412 32.87 12.13 4.76
C PHE A 412 32.53 13.60 4.47
N ASP A 413 32.34 14.40 5.52
CA ASP A 413 32.11 15.85 5.38
C ASP A 413 33.41 16.62 5.65
N ALA A 414 33.92 17.33 4.65
CA ALA A 414 35.03 18.27 4.85
C ALA A 414 34.48 19.68 5.13
N VAL A 415 35.02 20.34 6.14
CA VAL A 415 34.78 21.77 6.40
C VAL A 415 36.14 22.49 6.46
N PRO A 416 36.23 23.74 5.99
CA PRO A 416 37.51 24.44 5.85
C PRO A 416 38.31 24.54 7.16
N ALA A 417 39.55 24.07 7.13
CA ALA A 417 40.47 24.08 8.28
C ALA A 417 40.71 25.48 8.89
N ALA A 418 40.47 26.55 8.11
CA ALA A 418 40.61 27.93 8.54
C ALA A 418 39.61 28.33 9.65
N LEU A 419 38.44 27.69 9.71
CA LEU A 419 37.35 28.06 10.62
C LEU A 419 37.52 27.48 12.04
N VAL A 420 38.53 26.63 12.27
CA VAL A 420 38.58 25.70 13.43
C VAL A 420 39.86 25.79 14.28
N LYS A 421 40.59 26.89 14.11
CA LYS A 421 41.75 27.18 14.98
C LYS A 421 41.40 27.07 16.47
N GLY A 422 41.94 26.04 17.13
CA GLY A 422 41.90 25.88 18.58
C GLY A 422 40.95 24.80 19.14
N ALA A 423 40.11 24.16 18.32
CA ALA A 423 39.26 23.06 18.80
C ALA A 423 40.04 21.73 18.79
N LYS A 424 40.39 21.20 19.97
CA LYS A 424 40.78 19.79 20.10
C LYS A 424 39.50 18.94 20.08
N LEU A 425 39.26 18.22 19.00
CA LEU A 425 38.13 17.30 18.85
C LEU A 425 38.66 15.88 18.65
N HIS A 426 37.87 14.89 19.11
CA HIS A 426 38.27 13.49 19.26
C HIS A 426 38.99 12.95 18.02
N SER A 427 40.26 12.56 18.21
CA SER A 427 40.99 11.71 17.26
C SER A 427 40.51 10.27 17.45
N ASP A 428 39.58 9.83 16.62
CA ASP A 428 39.36 8.38 16.44
C ASP A 428 40.51 7.83 15.58
N PRO A 429 40.99 6.59 15.81
CA PRO A 429 42.29 6.12 15.35
C PRO A 429 42.31 5.64 13.89
N ASP A 430 41.33 6.00 13.07
CA ASP A 430 41.36 5.69 11.64
C ASP A 430 42.25 6.74 10.91
N PRO A 431 43.39 6.34 10.33
CA PRO A 431 44.37 7.26 9.75
C PRO A 431 43.85 8.08 8.54
N ASN A 432 42.65 7.82 8.06
CA ASN A 432 41.99 8.58 6.99
C ASN A 432 41.03 9.67 7.50
N PHE A 433 40.88 9.85 8.82
CA PHE A 433 40.12 10.97 9.37
C PHE A 433 40.89 12.30 9.23
N HIS A 434 40.41 13.19 8.36
CA HIS A 434 40.88 14.56 8.33
C HIS A 434 40.42 15.31 9.59
N THR A 435 41.30 16.12 10.18
CA THR A 435 41.09 16.94 11.38
C THR A 435 40.05 18.08 11.21
N GLY A 436 39.14 17.95 10.24
CA GLY A 436 38.10 18.90 9.85
C GLY A 436 36.74 18.25 9.58
N ASP A 437 36.45 17.10 10.20
CA ASP A 437 35.09 16.54 10.25
C ASP A 437 34.36 17.09 11.49
N TYR A 438 33.28 17.85 11.27
CA TYR A 438 32.58 18.57 12.33
C TYR A 438 31.32 17.82 12.75
N LEU A 439 31.30 17.45 14.03
CA LEU A 439 30.20 16.76 14.70
C LEU A 439 28.87 17.50 14.50
N ARG A 440 27.98 16.97 13.64
CA ARG A 440 26.57 17.39 13.55
C ARG A 440 25.75 16.85 14.74
N VAL A 441 26.12 17.27 15.96
CA VAL A 441 25.38 17.02 17.21
C VAL A 441 25.03 18.37 17.82
N GLY A 442 23.78 18.54 18.24
CA GLY A 442 23.33 19.80 18.82
C GLY A 442 21.84 19.80 19.12
N ARG A 443 21.37 20.83 19.83
CA ARG A 443 19.97 21.00 20.20
C ARG A 443 19.43 22.27 19.59
N ARG A 444 18.20 22.22 19.08
CA ARG A 444 17.47 23.37 18.55
C ARG A 444 16.10 23.47 19.20
N LEU A 445 15.79 24.63 19.77
CA LEU A 445 14.43 25.02 20.16
C LEU A 445 13.92 26.09 19.20
N LYS A 446 12.86 25.79 18.47
CA LYS A 446 12.12 26.72 17.63
C LYS A 446 10.83 27.12 18.35
N LEU A 447 10.55 28.42 18.42
CA LEU A 447 9.26 28.97 18.85
C LEU A 447 8.75 29.91 17.75
N GLU A 448 7.51 29.73 17.30
CA GLU A 448 6.94 30.47 16.17
C GLU A 448 5.47 30.82 16.43
N PRO A 449 5.18 31.94 17.12
CA PRO A 449 3.85 32.54 17.11
C PRO A 449 3.48 33.06 15.72
N ARG A 450 2.20 32.91 15.37
CA ARG A 450 1.62 33.51 14.16
C ARG A 450 0.33 34.24 14.49
N LEU A 451 0.13 35.34 13.79
CA LEU A 451 -1.07 36.16 13.85
C LEU A 451 -1.72 36.19 12.47
N VAL A 452 -2.96 35.75 12.41
CA VAL A 452 -3.78 35.68 11.20
C VAL A 452 -4.86 36.75 11.28
N ALA A 453 -4.99 37.59 10.26
CA ALA A 453 -6.08 38.55 10.17
C ALA A 453 -7.26 37.94 9.39
N ASN A 454 -8.40 37.76 10.07
CA ASN A 454 -9.64 37.24 9.51
C ASN A 454 -10.49 38.39 8.99
N ILE A 455 -10.08 38.98 7.87
CA ILE A 455 -10.77 40.11 7.27
C ILE A 455 -11.97 39.56 6.47
N PRO A 456 -13.22 39.93 6.81
CA PRO A 456 -14.38 39.50 6.03
C PRO A 456 -14.31 40.12 4.63
N MET A 457 -14.36 39.27 3.61
CA MET A 457 -14.31 39.69 2.21
C MET A 457 -15.63 39.35 1.49
N PRO A 458 -16.02 40.09 0.44
CA PRO A 458 -17.15 39.73 -0.40
C PRO A 458 -16.99 38.34 -1.02
N ASP A 459 -18.11 37.72 -1.39
CA ASP A 459 -18.11 36.43 -2.06
C ASP A 459 -17.19 36.44 -3.29
N GLY A 460 -16.35 35.42 -3.41
CA GLY A 460 -15.40 35.28 -4.51
C GLY A 460 -14.06 36.01 -4.29
N VAL A 461 -13.87 36.74 -3.19
CA VAL A 461 -12.59 37.34 -2.81
C VAL A 461 -12.10 36.71 -1.51
N GLN A 462 -10.82 36.34 -1.46
CA GLN A 462 -10.16 35.89 -0.24
C GLN A 462 -8.89 36.72 -0.03
N PHE A 463 -8.73 37.23 1.19
CA PHE A 463 -7.52 37.93 1.61
C PHE A 463 -7.30 37.66 3.09
N GLN A 464 -6.15 37.09 3.44
CA GLN A 464 -5.87 36.65 4.80
C GLN A 464 -4.41 36.94 5.17
N PRO A 465 -4.11 38.18 5.59
CA PRO A 465 -2.77 38.54 6.06
C PRO A 465 -2.28 37.63 7.18
N LEU A 466 -1.01 37.25 7.11
CA LEU A 466 -0.34 36.41 8.07
C LEU A 466 0.98 37.06 8.48
N LEU A 467 1.12 37.33 9.78
CA LEU A 467 2.38 37.75 10.39
C LEU A 467 2.94 36.57 11.17
N ARG A 468 4.20 36.20 10.91
CA ARG A 468 4.91 35.16 11.67
C ARG A 468 6.14 35.78 12.30
N ALA A 469 6.37 35.48 13.57
CA ALA A 469 7.62 35.81 14.25
C ALA A 469 8.20 34.51 14.77
N GLY A 470 9.49 34.26 14.54
CA GLY A 470 10.13 33.03 14.98
C GLY A 470 11.47 33.29 15.64
N THR A 471 11.78 32.47 16.64
CA THR A 471 13.11 32.41 17.27
C THR A 471 13.59 30.96 17.24
N LEU A 472 14.86 30.77 16.85
CA LEU A 472 15.57 29.51 16.89
C LEU A 472 16.74 29.64 17.84
N LEU A 473 16.74 28.85 18.91
CA LEU A 473 17.81 28.77 19.89
C LEU A 473 18.60 27.49 19.67
N TYR A 474 19.92 27.60 19.56
CA TYR A 474 20.84 26.51 19.31
C TYR A 474 21.83 26.36 20.47
N HIS A 475 22.07 25.11 20.84
CA HIS A 475 23.13 24.74 21.77
C HIS A 475 23.93 23.59 21.18
N PHE A 476 25.24 23.78 21.09
CA PHE A 476 26.18 22.77 20.58
C PHE A 476 27.07 22.31 21.74
N ASP A 477 27.34 21.02 21.83
CA ASP A 477 28.17 20.45 22.90
C ASP A 477 29.68 20.68 22.63
N LEU A 478 30.09 21.95 22.45
CA LEU A 478 31.47 22.38 22.21
C LEU A 478 32.02 23.21 23.39
N PRO A 479 33.32 23.08 23.76
CA PRO A 479 33.91 23.75 24.92
C PRO A 479 33.81 25.29 24.95
N ALA A 480 33.45 25.92 23.83
CA ALA A 480 33.27 27.37 23.69
C ALA A 480 31.85 27.78 23.21
N SER A 481 30.86 26.89 23.19
CA SER A 481 29.53 27.20 22.66
C SER A 481 28.77 28.17 23.58
N GLN A 482 28.69 29.44 23.16
CA GLN A 482 27.63 30.33 23.62
C GLN A 482 26.28 29.88 23.03
N LEU A 483 25.17 30.23 23.70
CA LEU A 483 23.83 30.03 23.18
C LEU A 483 23.66 30.89 21.90
N ILE A 484 23.46 30.25 20.76
CA ILE A 484 23.22 30.96 19.49
C ILE A 484 21.73 31.10 19.30
N HIS A 485 21.27 32.30 18.97
CA HIS A 485 19.87 32.54 18.67
C HIS A 485 19.74 33.26 17.34
N ARG A 486 18.66 32.94 16.61
CA ARG A 486 18.30 33.59 15.36
C ARG A 486 16.83 33.91 15.37
N GLU A 487 16.51 35.12 14.97
CA GLU A 487 15.17 35.66 15.02
C GLU A 487 14.75 36.15 13.65
N TYR A 488 13.47 36.02 13.33
CA TYR A 488 12.90 36.53 12.10
C TYR A 488 11.47 37.01 12.29
N VAL A 489 11.07 37.95 11.44
CA VAL A 489 9.67 38.32 11.29
C VAL A 489 9.32 38.36 9.81
N THR A 490 8.30 37.59 9.44
CA THR A 490 7.80 37.50 8.06
C THR A 490 6.37 37.97 7.97
N LEU A 491 6.07 38.70 6.90
CA LEU A 491 4.73 39.10 6.51
C LEU A 491 4.36 38.38 5.21
N GLU A 492 3.19 37.76 5.18
CA GLU A 492 2.58 37.18 3.98
C GLU A 492 1.20 37.79 3.75
N LEU A 493 0.96 38.26 2.53
CA LEU A 493 -0.29 38.87 2.10
C LEU A 493 -0.88 38.06 0.93
N PRO A 494 -1.52 36.92 1.21
CA PRO A 494 -2.17 36.11 0.18
C PRO A 494 -3.52 36.72 -0.20
N ALA A 495 -3.74 36.93 -1.50
CA ALA A 495 -5.00 37.34 -2.09
C ALA A 495 -5.43 36.33 -3.16
N SER A 496 -6.72 36.01 -3.24
CA SER A 496 -7.28 35.13 -4.28
C SER A 496 -8.63 35.64 -4.75
N LEU A 497 -8.88 35.47 -6.05
CA LEU A 497 -10.17 35.69 -6.67
C LEU A 497 -10.74 34.34 -7.12
N TYR A 498 -12.04 34.14 -6.99
CA TYR A 498 -12.73 32.92 -7.40
C TYR A 498 -13.77 33.25 -8.46
N PHE A 499 -13.48 32.87 -9.69
CA PHE A 499 -14.45 32.88 -10.77
C PHE A 499 -14.95 31.45 -10.97
N SER A 500 -16.26 31.25 -10.88
CA SER A 500 -16.84 29.93 -11.10
C SER A 500 -17.95 29.98 -12.14
N LYS A 501 -18.00 28.94 -12.97
CA LYS A 501 -19.07 28.73 -13.95
C LYS A 501 -19.45 27.26 -13.95
N THR A 502 -20.74 26.98 -13.96
CA THR A 502 -21.25 25.62 -14.11
C THR A 502 -21.73 25.44 -15.55
N TYR A 503 -21.23 24.39 -16.19
CA TYR A 503 -21.58 23.98 -17.54
C TYR A 503 -22.50 22.77 -17.47
N GLU A 504 -23.54 22.76 -18.29
CA GLU A 504 -24.35 21.57 -18.54
C GLU A 504 -23.72 20.80 -19.71
N THR A 505 -23.61 19.49 -19.57
CA THR A 505 -22.99 18.63 -20.58
C THR A 505 -23.86 17.43 -20.93
N GLY A 506 -23.73 16.91 -22.15
CA GLY A 506 -24.38 15.68 -22.57
C GLY A 506 -23.59 14.40 -22.24
N ILE A 507 -22.56 14.49 -21.40
CA ILE A 507 -21.69 13.34 -21.08
C ILE A 507 -22.34 12.52 -19.95
N PRO A 508 -22.68 11.24 -20.18
CA PRO A 508 -23.25 10.38 -19.15
C PRO A 508 -22.33 10.33 -17.91
N GLY A 509 -22.89 10.61 -16.72
CA GLY A 509 -22.12 10.69 -15.47
C GLY A 509 -21.33 11.99 -15.24
N ALA A 510 -21.51 13.00 -16.09
CA ALA A 510 -20.94 14.34 -15.90
C ALA A 510 -21.89 15.46 -16.37
N GLU A 511 -23.18 15.33 -16.07
CA GLU A 511 -24.25 16.24 -16.53
C GLU A 511 -24.01 17.70 -16.15
N LYS A 512 -23.37 17.94 -14.98
CA LYS A 512 -22.97 19.28 -14.53
C LYS A 512 -21.50 19.32 -14.15
N ILE A 513 -20.76 20.19 -14.82
CA ILE A 513 -19.34 20.42 -14.58
C ILE A 513 -19.17 21.84 -14.03
N ASN A 514 -18.63 21.93 -12.82
CA ASN A 514 -18.24 23.20 -12.21
C ASN A 514 -16.77 23.48 -12.53
N HIS A 515 -16.52 24.62 -13.15
CA HIS A 515 -15.18 25.13 -13.43
C HIS A 515 -14.89 26.29 -12.50
N VAL A 516 -13.73 26.24 -11.86
CA VAL A 516 -13.21 27.31 -11.01
C VAL A 516 -11.90 27.81 -11.59
N VAL A 517 -11.83 29.09 -11.89
CA VAL A 517 -10.61 29.82 -12.20
C VAL A 517 -10.24 30.65 -10.97
N GLN A 518 -9.08 30.38 -10.40
CA GLN A 518 -8.58 31.05 -9.22
C GLN A 518 -7.21 31.70 -9.52
N PRO A 519 -7.20 32.99 -9.92
CA PRO A 519 -6.00 33.80 -9.82
C PRO A 519 -5.66 34.02 -8.34
N ARG A 520 -4.41 33.75 -7.99
CA ARG A 520 -3.87 33.93 -6.65
C ARG A 520 -2.58 34.73 -6.72
N PHE A 521 -2.43 35.63 -5.77
CA PHE A 521 -1.28 36.50 -5.60
C PHE A 521 -0.80 36.37 -4.16
N ILE A 522 0.51 36.31 -3.96
CA ILE A 522 1.12 36.26 -2.64
C ILE A 522 2.29 37.22 -2.63
N TYR A 523 2.21 38.27 -1.81
CA TYR A 523 3.39 39.05 -1.44
C TYR A 523 3.95 38.49 -0.13
N ALA A 524 5.25 38.21 -0.09
CA ALA A 524 5.92 37.72 1.10
C ALA A 524 7.24 38.45 1.32
N ASN A 525 7.49 38.88 2.56
CA ASN A 525 8.70 39.60 2.95
C ASN A 525 9.21 39.14 4.31
N ASN A 526 10.50 38.83 4.38
CA ASN A 526 11.24 38.66 5.63
C ASN A 526 11.92 39.99 5.98
N PHE A 527 11.18 40.86 6.67
CA PHE A 527 11.58 42.26 6.88
C PHE A 527 12.47 42.45 8.12
N PHE A 528 12.59 41.44 8.97
CA PHE A 528 13.51 41.45 10.11
C PHE A 528 14.23 40.12 10.21
N GLN A 529 15.56 40.20 10.35
CA GLN A 529 16.40 39.10 10.78
C GLN A 529 17.34 39.62 11.86
N GLY A 530 17.37 38.95 13.00
CA GLY A 530 18.15 39.33 14.17
C GLY A 530 18.90 38.15 14.79
N GLY A 531 19.84 38.46 15.66
CA GLY A 531 20.70 37.49 16.35
C GLY A 531 22.16 37.60 15.91
N ASN A 532 23.08 37.45 16.87
CA ASN A 532 24.53 37.39 16.61
C ASN A 532 24.82 36.18 15.71
N VAL A 533 24.80 36.38 14.40
CA VAL A 533 25.54 35.53 13.48
C VAL A 533 27.00 35.90 13.70
N GLU A 534 27.71 35.17 14.56
CA GLU A 534 29.14 35.03 14.31
C GLU A 534 29.21 34.44 12.90
N ALA A 535 29.58 35.27 11.91
CA ALA A 535 29.79 34.85 10.53
C ALA A 535 30.78 33.66 10.43
N ASP A 536 31.49 33.39 11.53
CA ASP A 536 32.51 32.37 11.71
C ASP A 536 32.03 31.13 12.49
N HIS A 537 30.74 30.98 12.84
CA HIS A 537 30.30 29.75 13.51
C HIS A 537 30.39 28.54 12.55
N PRO A 538 31.09 27.44 12.90
CA PRO A 538 31.39 26.33 11.99
C PRO A 538 30.18 25.62 11.37
N PHE A 539 28.97 25.82 11.92
CA PHE A 539 27.71 25.23 11.44
C PHE A 539 26.85 26.14 10.57
N PHE A 540 27.19 27.43 10.46
CA PHE A 540 26.36 28.41 9.75
C PHE A 540 27.11 29.21 8.68
N TYR A 541 28.39 28.90 8.42
CA TYR A 541 29.18 29.59 7.41
C TYR A 541 28.63 29.35 6.00
N SER A 542 28.76 30.36 5.14
CA SER A 542 28.48 30.24 3.70
C SER A 542 29.81 30.38 2.96
N ASP A 543 30.46 29.25 2.63
CA ASP A 543 31.59 29.26 1.70
C ASP A 543 31.09 28.91 0.29
N PRO A 544 31.05 29.88 -0.64
CA PRO A 544 30.65 29.62 -2.02
C PRO A 544 31.72 28.91 -2.86
N THR A 545 32.92 28.66 -2.31
CA THR A 545 34.05 28.00 -2.98
C THR A 545 34.31 26.57 -2.51
N ALA A 546 33.62 26.11 -1.48
CA ALA A 546 33.74 24.73 -1.00
C ALA A 546 32.87 23.79 -1.85
N ASP A 547 33.49 22.77 -2.46
CA ASP A 547 32.82 21.72 -3.26
C ASP A 547 31.85 20.86 -2.43
N LEU A 548 31.88 20.97 -1.09
CA LEU A 548 31.01 20.22 -0.18
C LEU A 548 30.13 21.17 0.65
N SER A 549 28.84 20.88 0.62
CA SER A 549 27.73 21.68 1.14
C SER A 549 27.86 22.09 2.62
N ASN A 550 27.39 23.30 2.92
CA ASN A 550 27.19 23.85 4.26
C ASN A 550 26.60 22.79 5.25
N PRO A 551 27.24 22.53 6.41
CA PRO A 551 26.80 21.52 7.38
C PRO A 551 25.54 21.99 8.13
N ARG A 552 24.38 21.82 7.50
CA ARG A 552 23.06 22.09 8.08
C ARG A 552 22.42 20.81 8.60
N PHE A 553 21.59 20.90 9.65
CA PHE A 553 20.82 19.75 10.13
C PHE A 553 19.59 19.52 9.26
N ASP A 554 18.88 20.60 8.92
CA ASP A 554 17.74 20.57 8.01
C ASP A 554 17.48 21.95 7.37
N GLN A 555 16.43 22.04 6.54
CA GLN A 555 16.05 23.26 5.84
C GLN A 555 15.66 24.43 6.77
N LEU A 556 15.36 24.18 8.05
CA LEU A 556 15.00 25.26 8.97
C LEU A 556 16.22 26.06 9.44
N ASP A 557 17.42 25.54 9.21
CA ASP A 557 18.67 26.28 9.48
C ASP A 557 18.97 27.33 8.39
N LEU A 558 18.24 27.29 7.27
CA LEU A 558 18.24 28.35 6.27
C LEU A 558 17.28 29.47 6.71
N MET A 559 17.80 30.69 6.84
CA MET A 559 16.96 31.89 7.03
C MET A 559 17.32 32.92 5.96
N PRO A 560 16.96 32.67 4.70
CA PRO A 560 17.22 33.62 3.63
C PRO A 560 16.43 34.91 3.87
N GLN A 561 17.08 36.04 3.61
CA GLN A 561 16.36 37.30 3.46
C GLN A 561 15.64 37.24 2.12
N PHE A 562 14.32 37.33 2.13
CA PHE A 562 13.50 37.26 0.93
C PHE A 562 12.48 38.39 0.89
N GLU A 563 12.23 38.88 -0.31
CA GLU A 563 11.06 39.71 -0.61
C GLU A 563 10.62 39.34 -2.02
N TYR A 564 9.43 38.75 -2.15
CA TYR A 564 8.94 38.27 -3.43
C TYR A 564 7.43 38.42 -3.58
N MET A 565 7.01 38.39 -4.83
CA MET A 565 5.64 38.27 -5.26
C MET A 565 5.48 36.96 -6.02
N ARG A 566 4.51 36.13 -5.67
CA ARG A 566 4.18 34.89 -6.40
C ARG A 566 2.81 35.03 -7.03
N PHE A 567 2.74 34.72 -8.31
CA PHE A 567 1.51 34.73 -9.10
C PHE A 567 1.16 33.29 -9.43
N GLU A 568 -0.09 32.91 -9.20
CA GLU A 568 -0.59 31.58 -9.49
C GLU A 568 -1.93 31.69 -10.24
N LEU A 569 -2.10 30.90 -11.29
CA LEU A 569 -3.38 30.72 -11.97
C LEU A 569 -3.79 29.26 -11.82
N ILE A 570 -4.86 29.03 -11.08
CA ILE A 570 -5.36 27.68 -10.79
C ILE A 570 -6.70 27.47 -11.50
N ASN A 571 -6.73 26.54 -12.45
CA ASN A 571 -7.92 26.08 -13.15
C ASN A 571 -8.32 24.70 -12.61
N ARG A 572 -9.55 24.56 -12.12
CA ARG A 572 -10.08 23.28 -11.61
C ARG A 572 -11.42 22.96 -12.21
N PHE A 573 -11.60 21.74 -12.69
CA PHE A 573 -12.92 21.23 -13.06
C PHE A 573 -13.35 20.16 -12.08
N ARG A 574 -14.60 20.29 -11.63
CA ARG A 574 -15.25 19.37 -10.70
C ARG A 574 -16.55 18.89 -11.34
N ARG A 575 -16.88 17.63 -11.12
CA ARG A 575 -18.18 17.06 -11.46
C ARG A 575 -18.86 16.57 -10.19
N LYS A 576 -20.18 16.59 -10.19
CA LYS A 576 -20.98 15.95 -9.14
C LYS A 576 -21.33 14.54 -9.61
N THR A 577 -21.11 13.55 -8.76
CA THR A 577 -21.58 12.17 -8.92
C THR A 577 -22.44 11.80 -7.71
N ASP A 578 -23.06 10.62 -7.72
CA ASP A 578 -23.89 10.13 -6.60
C ASP A 578 -23.08 10.00 -5.29
N SER A 579 -21.78 9.75 -5.40
CA SER A 579 -20.86 9.58 -4.27
C SER A 579 -20.23 10.88 -3.77
N GLY A 580 -20.45 12.03 -4.43
CA GLY A 580 -19.91 13.32 -4.01
C GLY A 580 -19.46 14.25 -5.15
N VAL A 581 -18.63 15.25 -4.81
CA VAL A 581 -18.05 16.19 -5.78
C VAL A 581 -16.59 15.82 -6.01
N TYR A 582 -16.24 15.51 -7.25
CA TYR A 582 -14.92 15.02 -7.63
C TYR A 582 -14.21 16.02 -8.54
N ARG A 583 -12.97 16.40 -8.19
CA ARG A 583 -12.07 17.12 -9.09
C ARG A 583 -11.50 16.12 -10.08
N PHE A 584 -11.69 16.38 -11.38
CA PHE A 584 -11.20 15.51 -12.45
C PHE A 584 -10.14 16.19 -13.33
N PHE A 585 -9.99 17.52 -13.21
CA PHE A 585 -8.91 18.26 -13.85
C PHE A 585 -8.39 19.36 -12.93
N LEU A 586 -7.07 19.51 -12.91
CA LEU A 586 -6.34 20.63 -12.31
C LEU A 586 -5.30 21.09 -13.31
N LEU A 587 -5.22 22.39 -13.57
CA LEU A 587 -4.05 23.03 -14.16
C LEU A 587 -3.67 24.20 -13.27
N GLN A 588 -2.46 24.17 -12.74
CA GLN A 588 -1.88 25.25 -11.97
C GLN A 588 -0.62 25.71 -12.67
N ILE A 589 -0.53 27.02 -12.92
CA ILE A 589 0.68 27.67 -13.43
C ILE A 589 1.08 28.70 -12.38
N SER A 590 2.35 28.72 -11.98
CA SER A 590 2.85 29.72 -11.05
C SER A 590 4.25 30.21 -11.42
N GLU A 591 4.51 31.47 -11.10
CA GLU A 591 5.81 32.11 -11.27
C GLU A 591 6.10 33.03 -10.08
N GLN A 592 7.35 33.06 -9.64
CA GLN A 592 7.83 33.91 -8.56
C GLN A 592 8.64 35.09 -9.11
N TYR A 593 8.36 36.29 -8.64
CA TYR A 593 9.12 37.51 -8.90
C TYR A 593 9.80 37.97 -7.61
N ASN A 594 11.12 37.93 -7.59
CA ASN A 594 11.91 38.37 -6.44
C ASN A 594 12.13 39.88 -6.51
N VAL A 595 11.58 40.60 -5.53
CA VAL A 595 11.75 42.05 -5.38
C VAL A 595 13.19 42.32 -4.97
N ASN A 596 13.65 41.69 -3.89
CA ASN A 596 15.05 41.72 -3.45
C ASN A 596 15.74 40.40 -3.81
N LEU A 597 16.96 40.53 -4.34
CA LEU A 597 17.78 39.39 -4.69
C LEU A 597 18.69 39.01 -3.51
N SER A 598 18.86 37.71 -3.29
CA SER A 598 19.80 37.18 -2.29
C SER A 598 20.73 36.18 -2.95
N ALA A 599 22.04 36.38 -2.80
CA ALA A 599 23.06 35.44 -3.30
C ALA A 599 23.21 34.20 -2.40
N GLN A 600 22.65 34.22 -1.19
CA GLN A 600 22.78 33.12 -0.22
C GLN A 600 21.84 31.94 -0.52
N ASP A 601 20.80 32.17 -1.31
CA ASP A 601 19.80 31.18 -1.66
C ASP A 601 19.50 31.25 -3.16
N PRO A 602 19.77 30.16 -3.92
CA PRO A 602 19.51 30.10 -5.35
C PRO A 602 18.07 30.46 -5.74
N GLN A 603 17.08 30.21 -4.87
CA GLN A 603 15.67 30.55 -5.12
C GLN A 603 15.45 32.07 -5.24
N PHE A 604 16.24 32.86 -4.53
CA PHE A 604 16.15 34.33 -4.48
C PHE A 604 17.27 35.01 -5.27
N ALA A 605 18.17 34.25 -5.91
CA ALA A 605 19.31 34.79 -6.65
C ALA A 605 18.91 35.47 -7.97
N ARG A 606 17.74 35.14 -8.52
CA ARG A 606 17.26 35.62 -9.83
C ARG A 606 16.00 36.46 -9.69
N LYS A 607 15.79 37.42 -10.59
CA LYS A 607 14.60 38.30 -10.58
C LYS A 607 13.31 37.54 -10.82
N PHE A 608 13.33 36.62 -11.78
CA PHE A 608 12.23 35.70 -12.06
C PHE A 608 12.68 34.29 -11.67
N GLY A 609 11.89 33.66 -10.82
CA GLY A 609 11.99 32.25 -10.54
C GLY A 609 11.51 31.42 -11.75
N PRO A 610 11.52 30.09 -11.61
CA PRO A 610 11.06 29.21 -12.67
C PRO A 610 9.54 29.28 -12.80
N ILE A 611 9.05 29.07 -14.02
CA ILE A 611 7.64 28.82 -14.30
C ILE A 611 7.36 27.37 -13.90
N GLU A 612 6.46 27.19 -12.94
CA GLU A 612 6.04 25.90 -12.43
C GLU A 612 4.64 25.58 -12.99
N ILE A 613 4.51 24.41 -13.61
CA ILE A 613 3.24 23.90 -14.16
C ILE A 613 2.93 22.58 -13.47
N LEU A 614 1.76 22.49 -12.86
CA LEU A 614 1.18 21.25 -12.33
C LEU A 614 -0.13 20.98 -13.06
N SER A 615 -0.25 19.81 -13.66
CA SER A 615 -1.49 19.35 -14.30
C SER A 615 -1.87 17.97 -13.77
N GLU A 616 -3.13 17.80 -13.42
CA GLU A 616 -3.71 16.51 -13.07
C GLU A 616 -4.96 16.29 -13.91
N LEU A 617 -5.14 15.08 -14.43
CA LEU A 617 -6.28 14.67 -15.22
C LEU A 617 -6.73 13.28 -14.77
N GLU A 618 -7.98 13.17 -14.33
CA GLU A 618 -8.60 11.90 -13.94
C GLU A 618 -9.91 11.73 -14.70
N ILE A 619 -9.90 10.93 -15.76
CA ILE A 619 -11.08 10.70 -16.60
C ILE A 619 -11.31 9.18 -16.72
N TRP A 620 -12.45 8.71 -16.19
CA TRP A 620 -12.78 7.28 -16.10
C TRP A 620 -11.74 6.49 -15.29
N ARG A 621 -10.95 5.63 -15.95
CA ARG A 621 -9.82 4.89 -15.35
C ARG A 621 -8.47 5.57 -15.62
N PHE A 622 -8.44 6.51 -16.56
CA PHE A 622 -7.23 7.23 -16.92
C PHE A 622 -6.86 8.25 -15.86
N ARG A 623 -5.63 8.15 -15.33
CA ARG A 623 -5.03 9.15 -14.46
C ARG A 623 -3.70 9.60 -15.04
N GLY A 624 -3.58 10.89 -15.28
CA GLY A 624 -2.34 11.53 -15.71
C GLY A 624 -1.95 12.66 -14.77
N GLN A 625 -0.68 12.70 -14.41
CA GLN A 625 -0.10 13.81 -13.66
C GLN A 625 1.14 14.31 -14.40
N MET A 626 1.23 15.62 -14.57
CA MET A 626 2.38 16.29 -15.17
C MET A 626 2.85 17.39 -14.22
N GLN A 627 4.15 17.43 -13.98
CA GLN A 627 4.82 18.53 -13.31
C GLN A 627 5.97 18.99 -14.20
N ALA A 628 6.06 20.29 -14.44
CA ALA A 628 7.14 20.86 -15.23
C ALA A 628 7.64 22.14 -14.57
N ARG A 629 8.95 22.34 -14.64
CA ARG A 629 9.67 23.49 -14.10
C ARG A 629 10.56 24.04 -15.20
N TYR A 630 10.28 25.28 -15.62
CA TYR A 630 10.98 25.95 -16.70
C TYR A 630 11.69 27.19 -16.18
N GLN A 631 13.02 27.21 -16.22
CA GLN A 631 13.80 28.39 -15.87
C GLN A 631 14.20 29.14 -17.14
N LEU A 632 13.79 30.41 -17.27
CA LEU A 632 14.27 31.27 -18.35
C LEU A 632 15.69 31.76 -18.01
N GLU A 633 16.68 31.44 -18.83
CA GLU A 633 18.03 32.02 -18.77
C GLU A 633 18.21 33.06 -19.88
N THR A 634 18.67 34.26 -19.51
CA THR A 634 19.14 35.27 -20.45
C THR A 634 20.66 35.26 -20.49
N THR A 635 21.26 34.26 -21.14
CA THR A 635 22.67 34.35 -21.54
C THR A 635 22.79 35.31 -22.71
N ARG A 636 23.48 36.44 -22.54
CA ARG A 636 23.89 37.31 -23.65
C ARG A 636 25.01 36.61 -24.42
N THR A 637 24.65 35.87 -25.46
CA THR A 637 25.55 35.57 -26.58
C THR A 637 25.11 36.38 -27.80
N SER A 638 26.01 36.57 -28.76
CA SER A 638 25.76 37.31 -30.00
C SER A 638 24.67 36.70 -30.90
N SER A 639 24.08 35.56 -30.53
CA SER A 639 23.15 34.77 -31.35
C SER A 639 21.78 34.46 -30.71
N GLY A 640 21.43 35.03 -29.54
CA GLY A 640 20.09 34.92 -28.95
C GLY A 640 20.03 34.14 -27.63
N ALA A 641 18.90 34.26 -26.93
CA ALA A 641 18.69 33.64 -25.62
C ALA A 641 18.41 32.13 -25.74
N PHE A 642 19.02 31.32 -24.86
CA PHE A 642 18.79 29.88 -24.74
C PHE A 642 18.08 29.55 -23.43
N ILE A 643 17.15 28.59 -23.47
CA ILE A 643 16.52 28.02 -22.27
C ILE A 643 17.47 26.94 -21.73
N ARG A 644 17.92 27.06 -20.48
CA ARG A 644 18.73 26.04 -19.80
C ARG A 644 17.99 25.62 -18.53
N GLU A 645 17.88 24.31 -18.35
CA GLU A 645 17.14 23.57 -17.31
C GLU A 645 15.62 23.46 -17.52
N ASN A 646 15.21 22.37 -18.20
CA ASN A 646 13.83 21.88 -18.25
C ASN A 646 13.75 20.60 -17.40
N GLU A 647 13.38 20.72 -16.14
CA GLU A 647 12.98 19.55 -15.36
C GLU A 647 11.48 19.34 -15.55
N TRP A 648 11.10 18.23 -16.19
CA TRP A 648 9.70 17.84 -16.30
C TRP A 648 9.57 16.37 -15.99
N SER A 649 8.48 16.02 -15.33
CA SER A 649 8.07 14.66 -15.04
C SER A 649 6.61 14.50 -15.41
N ALA A 650 6.28 13.47 -16.17
CA ALA A 650 4.92 13.08 -16.44
C ALA A 650 4.74 11.61 -16.07
N SER A 651 3.64 11.31 -15.39
CA SER A 651 3.22 9.95 -15.08
C SER A 651 1.83 9.72 -15.65
N LEU A 652 1.63 8.51 -16.15
CA LEU A 652 0.36 8.09 -16.72
C LEU A 652 0.04 6.68 -16.23
N SER A 653 -1.15 6.51 -15.69
CA SER A 653 -1.67 5.22 -15.23
C SER A 653 -3.08 5.00 -15.79
N TYR A 654 -3.39 3.75 -16.08
CA TYR A 654 -4.69 3.29 -16.59
C TYR A 654 -5.35 2.35 -15.60
#